data_AF-A3K184-F1
#
_entry.id   AF-A3K184-F1
#
_cell.length_a   1.000
_cell.length_b   1.000
_cell.length_c   1.000
_cell.angle_alpha   90.00
_cell.angle_beta   90.00
_cell.angle_gamma   90.00
#
_symmetry.space_group_name_H-M   'P 1'
#
loop_
_entity.id
_entity.type
_entity.pdbx_description
1 polymer ?
#
loop_
_entity_poly.entity_id
_entity_poly.type
_entity_poly.pdbx_seq_one_letter_code
_entity_poly.pdbx_strand_id
1 'polypeptide(L)'
;MADLVLDWGLLGAYGTELTDTDFLGGGVSATVDTGGVAVDITYDGLVPGAQAFTFNAPAYVADGEDFDPQSHLKLFGDAAGQPQETSTTTLDFRSTESALYTNSVQNVSFRLNDIDAGTMGDKSDEAGSFEDIVTVTAFDMAGNPVPVTITPSGTAAVSGSTVDGETRSDDFESPEASALVEIEGPISQIVIEYANGGVSDQRVLISDIEFSTVDVDGNLPPDAVDDSITTGVDTPVTFDPTDNDTDPDGDPIVCTTVGIPPTGTATLNPDGTVTYTPEPGFEGTVTFDYTADDGNGGTDTGTITVTVGNPGNQPPVATDDDAVTAEDQPVTIDVLSNDTDPEDDTITITEVGTPANGTAVIDPTTGGIIYTPNDGFLGIDTFTYTVTDGTPGNTSTATVSVGVTPDTAPPANIPPVAMDDIVSTDPATPIVIEPLANDTDADVGDVLTVTSVGTPANGTATLDPTTGEVTYTPNAGFIGVERIPYTIDDGNGGTDSAEMIVGVGIDISEGRIDTDVFPVPPALQPFDPLNGFDQDPDPSDDLDSETGTSGADLISTGDDDDTIVAGGGADTVLPGIDDDLVDLGGGNDYLFDVQGADTISGGQGNDTIIAGIDTFSDYENDDPAFAPGSPLRDVFGFTSDPNQEDGRDSVDGEGGDDYIETGDDRDTITGGGGNDTIDGGIDDDLIRGNQGDDSLIGGHGSDTIDGGQGNDYIDGSNIASLELTDDIDVNTENDRDLLQGFLGNDTIYGGDDDDTLQGGSGDDYLDGGIDDDEISGGRDNDTLIGGQGNDTLNGGAGMDDIQGGSDRDVIFVDSAAHGIGDTVDGGSGGFVDVADPEDAPNQDYDILNLSGVGRQDIDWRLTNVTTDSNGNGIDGTVEFLDGSGAVTGTMDFFEIEEVVPCFTPGTLIATPRGERLVEDLKVGDRVITRDNGIQEIMWVGRKDLTGHDLARKPHLSPVLIKQGALGNNLPEHDTLVSPNHRVLVANDKTALYFEEREVLVAAKHLLGLDGVEEVEVGSVSYIHIMFEQHEVVLSNGAWTESFQPGDYSLAGIGNAQRQEILELFPELAEADGIKAYASARRSLKKHEAALLTR
;
A
#
# COMPACT_ATOMS: atom_id res chain seq x y z
N MET A 1 -7.77 -13.96 24.21
CA MET A 1 -9.05 -13.87 24.94
C MET A 1 -10.12 -14.63 24.17
N ALA A 2 -10.86 -14.00 23.27
CA ALA A 2 -10.76 -14.43 21.87
C ALA A 2 -9.45 -13.86 21.30
N ASP A 3 -8.93 -14.44 20.23
CA ASP A 3 -7.56 -14.18 19.76
C ASP A 3 -7.52 -13.85 18.27
N LEU A 4 -8.58 -14.21 17.53
CA LEU A 4 -8.81 -13.88 16.12
C LEU A 4 -10.24 -13.36 15.95
N VAL A 5 -10.46 -12.52 14.94
CA VAL A 5 -11.77 -11.94 14.61
C VAL A 5 -12.02 -12.09 13.11
N LEU A 6 -13.19 -12.59 12.73
CA LEU A 6 -13.73 -12.43 11.39
C LEU A 6 -14.45 -11.07 11.31
N ASP A 7 -13.75 -10.06 10.80
CA ASP A 7 -14.34 -8.78 10.40
C ASP A 7 -15.02 -8.93 9.03
N TRP A 8 -16.23 -8.41 8.90
CA TRP A 8 -16.96 -8.39 7.63
C TRP A 8 -16.46 -7.32 6.65
N GLY A 9 -15.75 -6.29 7.11
CA GLY A 9 -15.11 -5.26 6.28
C GLY A 9 -14.05 -5.82 5.32
N LEU A 10 -13.33 -6.88 5.74
CA LEU A 10 -12.34 -7.60 4.94
C LEU A 10 -12.90 -8.32 3.69
N LEU A 11 -14.23 -8.29 3.48
CA LEU A 11 -14.87 -8.74 2.23
C LEU A 11 -14.92 -7.66 1.14
N GLY A 12 -14.43 -6.44 1.43
CA GLY A 12 -14.49 -5.28 0.55
C GLY A 12 -15.59 -4.29 0.94
N ALA A 13 -15.61 -3.16 0.23
CA ALA A 13 -16.41 -1.97 0.56
C ALA A 13 -17.86 -2.26 0.98
N TYR A 14 -18.33 -1.50 1.98
CA TYR A 14 -19.63 -1.70 2.62
C TYR A 14 -20.80 -1.62 1.62
N GLY A 15 -21.46 -2.77 1.41
CA GLY A 15 -22.48 -2.98 0.38
C GLY A 15 -22.17 -4.18 -0.53
N THR A 16 -20.98 -4.77 -0.44
CA THR A 16 -20.55 -5.94 -1.21
C THR A 16 -21.47 -7.15 -0.96
N GLU A 17 -22.12 -7.66 -2.02
CA GLU A 17 -23.05 -8.80 -1.94
C GLU A 17 -22.34 -10.16 -1.98
N LEU A 18 -22.61 -11.02 -0.99
CA LEU A 18 -22.22 -12.43 -1.01
C LEU A 18 -23.01 -13.16 -2.11
N THR A 19 -22.28 -13.74 -3.08
CA THR A 19 -22.92 -14.42 -4.21
C THR A 19 -23.58 -15.73 -3.77
N ASP A 20 -24.89 -15.85 -4.03
CA ASP A 20 -25.71 -17.06 -3.84
C ASP A 20 -25.12 -18.28 -4.56
N THR A 21 -24.82 -19.36 -3.83
CA THR A 21 -24.09 -20.48 -4.43
C THR A 21 -24.90 -21.27 -5.46
N ASP A 22 -26.24 -21.18 -5.48
CA ASP A 22 -27.07 -21.79 -6.52
C ASP A 22 -26.87 -21.10 -7.90
N PHE A 23 -26.33 -19.86 -7.94
CA PHE A 23 -25.81 -19.21 -9.15
C PHE A 23 -24.38 -19.64 -9.51
N LEU A 24 -23.51 -19.88 -8.53
CA LEU A 24 -22.16 -20.44 -8.73
C LEU A 24 -22.19 -21.90 -9.21
N GLY A 25 -23.27 -22.63 -8.91
CA GLY A 25 -23.42 -24.07 -9.16
C GLY A 25 -23.03 -24.94 -7.96
N GLY A 26 -23.02 -24.36 -6.76
CA GLY A 26 -22.47 -24.90 -5.52
C GLY A 26 -21.01 -24.51 -5.35
N GLY A 27 -20.65 -23.88 -4.22
CA GLY A 27 -19.30 -23.38 -3.96
C GLY A 27 -19.18 -22.76 -2.57
N VAL A 28 -18.16 -21.91 -2.42
CA VAL A 28 -17.98 -20.96 -1.32
C VAL A 28 -18.24 -19.56 -1.91
N SER A 29 -18.89 -18.67 -1.17
CA SER A 29 -19.23 -17.32 -1.62
C SER A 29 -18.07 -16.33 -1.44
N ALA A 30 -17.33 -16.45 -0.33
CA ALA A 30 -16.09 -15.70 -0.05
C ALA A 30 -15.23 -16.44 0.99
N THR A 31 -13.95 -16.11 1.11
CA THR A 31 -13.05 -16.63 2.17
C THR A 31 -12.27 -15.46 2.75
N VAL A 32 -12.19 -15.38 4.09
CA VAL A 32 -11.32 -14.44 4.83
C VAL A 32 -10.31 -15.27 5.62
N ASP A 33 -9.02 -14.91 5.65
CA ASP A 33 -8.05 -15.47 6.61
C ASP A 33 -7.82 -14.46 7.72
N THR A 34 -8.08 -14.88 8.96
CA THR A 34 -8.01 -14.03 10.15
C THR A 34 -6.64 -14.15 10.83
N GLY A 35 -5.56 -14.31 10.07
CA GLY A 35 -4.19 -14.48 10.60
C GLY A 35 -3.89 -15.88 11.15
N GLY A 36 -4.30 -16.94 10.45
CA GLY A 36 -4.00 -18.34 10.82
C GLY A 36 -5.20 -19.29 10.75
N VAL A 37 -6.39 -18.75 10.52
CA VAL A 37 -7.64 -19.47 10.27
C VAL A 37 -8.37 -18.83 9.10
N ALA A 38 -8.47 -19.57 8.00
CA ALA A 38 -9.35 -19.25 6.90
C ALA A 38 -10.80 -19.66 7.25
N VAL A 39 -11.73 -18.72 7.15
CA VAL A 39 -13.17 -18.95 7.26
C VAL A 39 -13.77 -18.93 5.85
N ASP A 40 -14.19 -20.09 5.36
CA ASP A 40 -14.90 -20.22 4.08
C ASP A 40 -16.40 -19.91 4.31
N ILE A 41 -16.87 -18.77 3.78
CA ILE A 41 -18.23 -18.25 3.92
C ILE A 41 -19.08 -18.70 2.73
N THR A 42 -20.19 -19.38 3.00
CA THR A 42 -21.11 -19.96 1.99
C THR A 42 -22.52 -19.41 2.21
N TYR A 43 -23.04 -18.64 1.26
CA TYR A 43 -24.39 -18.07 1.31
C TYR A 43 -25.32 -18.73 0.29
N ASP A 44 -26.42 -19.34 0.77
CA ASP A 44 -27.46 -19.97 -0.07
C ASP A 44 -28.77 -19.17 -0.01
N GLY A 45 -29.16 -18.61 -1.15
CA GLY A 45 -30.40 -17.83 -1.34
C GLY A 45 -31.62 -18.73 -1.57
N LEU A 46 -32.18 -19.31 -0.50
CA LEU A 46 -33.27 -20.30 -0.60
C LEU A 46 -34.55 -19.77 -1.27
N VAL A 47 -34.72 -18.44 -1.36
CA VAL A 47 -35.86 -17.79 -2.00
C VAL A 47 -35.40 -16.61 -2.89
N PRO A 48 -36.02 -16.39 -4.07
CA PRO A 48 -35.64 -15.25 -4.92
C PRO A 48 -35.92 -13.92 -4.23
N GLY A 49 -34.88 -13.10 -4.06
CA GLY A 49 -34.95 -11.83 -3.32
C GLY A 49 -34.38 -11.91 -1.89
N ALA A 50 -33.92 -13.08 -1.44
CA ALA A 50 -32.95 -13.13 -0.34
C ALA A 50 -31.57 -12.64 -0.82
N GLN A 51 -30.87 -11.89 0.01
CA GLN A 51 -29.52 -11.37 -0.23
C GLN A 51 -28.72 -11.37 1.08
N ALA A 52 -27.39 -11.32 0.98
CA ALA A 52 -26.51 -11.01 2.11
C ALA A 52 -25.40 -10.06 1.64
N PHE A 53 -25.06 -9.06 2.45
CA PHE A 53 -24.05 -8.05 2.09
C PHE A 53 -23.41 -7.40 3.32
N THR A 54 -22.18 -6.90 3.16
CA THR A 54 -21.50 -6.09 4.19
C THR A 54 -22.27 -4.80 4.45
N PHE A 55 -22.37 -4.35 5.71
CA PHE A 55 -23.25 -3.22 6.04
C PHE A 55 -22.73 -2.39 7.22
N ASN A 56 -22.27 -1.17 6.92
CA ASN A 56 -21.89 -0.19 7.94
C ASN A 56 -23.14 0.53 8.50
N ALA A 57 -23.44 0.30 9.77
CA ALA A 57 -24.32 1.15 10.58
C ALA A 57 -24.11 0.84 12.07
N PRO A 58 -24.24 1.82 12.98
CA PRO A 58 -24.20 1.54 14.41
C PRO A 58 -25.32 0.57 14.82
N ALA A 59 -24.93 -0.52 15.48
CA ALA A 59 -25.84 -1.50 16.06
C ALA A 59 -25.50 -1.77 17.54
N TYR A 60 -26.36 -2.51 18.25
CA TYR A 60 -26.19 -2.71 19.69
C TYR A 60 -24.98 -3.59 20.06
N VAL A 61 -24.11 -3.02 20.89
CA VAL A 61 -23.03 -3.67 21.66
C VAL A 61 -23.21 -3.28 23.15
N ALA A 62 -22.82 -4.14 24.10
CA ALA A 62 -23.00 -3.88 25.54
C ALA A 62 -21.73 -3.35 26.24
N ASP A 63 -21.91 -2.65 27.37
CA ASP A 63 -20.81 -2.13 28.22
C ASP A 63 -19.79 -3.23 28.58
N GLY A 64 -18.65 -3.29 27.89
CA GLY A 64 -17.56 -4.25 28.13
C GLY A 64 -17.60 -5.52 27.28
N GLU A 65 -18.17 -5.44 26.08
CA GLU A 65 -17.87 -6.31 24.94
C GLU A 65 -17.06 -5.50 23.92
N ASP A 66 -16.14 -6.13 23.18
CA ASP A 66 -15.14 -5.44 22.35
C ASP A 66 -15.44 -5.48 20.84
N PHE A 67 -16.64 -5.97 20.43
CA PHE A 67 -17.13 -5.94 19.04
C PHE A 67 -17.20 -4.52 18.46
N ASP A 68 -16.88 -4.35 17.17
CA ASP A 68 -17.18 -3.11 16.46
C ASP A 68 -18.71 -2.91 16.37
N PRO A 69 -19.27 -1.76 16.81
CA PRO A 69 -20.67 -1.44 16.57
C PRO A 69 -20.99 -1.15 15.08
N GLN A 70 -20.01 -0.96 14.18
CA GLN A 70 -20.24 -0.56 12.79
C GLN A 70 -20.13 -1.70 11.75
N SER A 71 -19.28 -2.72 11.91
CA SER A 71 -19.13 -3.83 10.95
C SER A 71 -20.16 -4.95 11.17
N HIS A 72 -20.93 -5.27 10.11
CA HIS A 72 -21.96 -6.32 10.13
C HIS A 72 -22.11 -7.02 8.78
N LEU A 73 -22.40 -8.33 8.81
CA LEU A 73 -23.07 -9.02 7.71
C LEU A 73 -24.59 -8.87 7.86
N LYS A 74 -25.22 -8.30 6.83
CA LYS A 74 -26.66 -8.08 6.77
C LYS A 74 -27.35 -9.15 5.96
N LEU A 75 -28.20 -9.96 6.60
CA LEU A 75 -29.07 -10.90 5.90
C LEU A 75 -30.40 -10.21 5.58
N PHE A 76 -30.85 -10.32 4.32
CA PHE A 76 -32.13 -9.80 3.85
C PHE A 76 -32.99 -10.94 3.28
N GLY A 77 -34.30 -10.93 3.54
CA GLY A 77 -35.22 -12.01 3.10
C GLY A 77 -36.58 -11.52 2.61
N ASP A 78 -36.97 -11.94 1.40
CA ASP A 78 -38.35 -11.84 0.87
C ASP A 78 -39.19 -13.04 1.34
N ALA A 79 -40.29 -12.77 2.04
CA ALA A 79 -41.23 -13.82 2.48
C ALA A 79 -42.08 -14.42 1.36
N ALA A 80 -42.00 -13.93 0.12
CA ALA A 80 -42.88 -14.24 -1.01
C ALA A 80 -44.39 -14.18 -0.66
N GLY A 81 -44.75 -13.43 0.40
CA GLY A 81 -46.07 -13.33 0.98
C GLY A 81 -46.49 -14.42 1.99
N GLN A 82 -45.62 -15.33 2.45
CA GLN A 82 -45.90 -16.40 3.44
C GLN A 82 -44.70 -16.69 4.37
N PRO A 83 -44.90 -17.20 5.61
CA PRO A 83 -43.77 -17.53 6.48
C PRO A 83 -42.94 -18.70 5.93
N GLN A 84 -41.62 -18.52 5.84
CA GLN A 84 -40.68 -19.48 5.22
C GLN A 84 -39.22 -19.21 5.64
N GLU A 85 -38.39 -20.26 5.58
CA GLU A 85 -36.92 -20.15 5.54
C GLU A 85 -36.53 -19.32 4.30
N THR A 86 -35.58 -18.39 4.44
CA THR A 86 -35.22 -17.42 3.38
C THR A 86 -33.78 -17.55 2.91
N SER A 87 -32.82 -17.80 3.82
CA SER A 87 -31.43 -18.05 3.47
C SER A 87 -30.70 -18.94 4.47
N THR A 88 -29.52 -19.42 4.09
CA THR A 88 -28.60 -20.11 5.00
C THR A 88 -27.19 -19.59 4.77
N THR A 89 -26.53 -19.18 5.86
CA THR A 89 -25.12 -18.77 5.84
C THR A 89 -24.32 -19.81 6.59
N THR A 90 -23.37 -20.46 5.94
CA THR A 90 -22.46 -21.46 6.54
C THR A 90 -21.05 -20.89 6.60
N LEU A 91 -20.38 -21.08 7.72
CA LEU A 91 -19.01 -20.64 8.00
C LEU A 91 -18.19 -21.89 8.31
N ASP A 92 -17.28 -22.28 7.42
CA ASP A 92 -16.40 -23.45 7.59
C ASP A 92 -14.98 -22.98 7.96
N PHE A 93 -14.55 -23.34 9.16
CA PHE A 93 -13.28 -22.89 9.76
C PHE A 93 -12.14 -23.86 9.44
N ARG A 94 -11.02 -23.35 8.93
CA ARG A 94 -9.84 -24.13 8.56
C ARG A 94 -8.57 -23.43 9.00
N SER A 95 -7.70 -24.11 9.74
CA SER A 95 -6.38 -23.55 10.02
C SER A 95 -5.56 -23.47 8.72
N THR A 96 -4.91 -22.33 8.51
CA THR A 96 -3.84 -22.20 7.52
C THR A 96 -2.51 -22.68 8.12
N GLU A 97 -2.21 -22.31 9.36
CA GLU A 97 -1.08 -22.87 10.14
C GLU A 97 -1.33 -24.25 10.77
N SER A 98 -1.60 -25.22 9.89
CA SER A 98 -1.87 -26.64 10.20
C SER A 98 -0.70 -27.42 10.86
N ALA A 99 0.39 -26.74 11.19
CA ALA A 99 1.48 -27.26 12.02
C ALA A 99 1.32 -26.91 13.51
N LEU A 100 0.54 -25.87 13.82
CA LEU A 100 0.22 -25.40 15.18
C LEU A 100 -1.25 -25.72 15.51
N TYR A 101 -2.18 -25.36 14.64
CA TYR A 101 -3.61 -25.42 14.90
C TYR A 101 -4.35 -26.48 14.06
N THR A 102 -5.48 -26.95 14.59
CA THR A 102 -6.40 -27.86 13.91
C THR A 102 -7.42 -27.09 13.07
N ASN A 103 -8.15 -27.79 12.19
CA ASN A 103 -9.32 -27.22 11.50
C ASN A 103 -10.54 -27.15 12.44
N SER A 104 -10.37 -26.49 13.58
CA SER A 104 -11.42 -26.18 14.53
C SER A 104 -11.07 -24.91 15.30
N VAL A 105 -12.09 -24.17 15.71
CA VAL A 105 -12.03 -23.01 16.58
C VAL A 105 -12.83 -23.25 17.86
N GLN A 106 -12.56 -22.49 18.91
CA GLN A 106 -13.25 -22.53 20.20
C GLN A 106 -13.56 -21.11 20.71
N ASN A 107 -14.27 -21.00 21.83
CA ASN A 107 -14.63 -19.72 22.45
C ASN A 107 -15.33 -18.71 21.50
N VAL A 108 -16.19 -19.19 20.60
CA VAL A 108 -16.75 -18.32 19.54
C VAL A 108 -17.85 -17.41 20.09
N SER A 109 -17.75 -16.11 19.85
CA SER A 109 -18.71 -15.08 20.27
C SER A 109 -19.07 -14.10 19.13
N PHE A 110 -20.36 -13.76 19.03
CA PHE A 110 -20.87 -12.74 18.10
C PHE A 110 -22.28 -12.28 18.50
N ARG A 111 -22.75 -11.15 17.95
CA ARG A 111 -24.10 -10.63 18.15
C ARG A 111 -25.03 -10.85 16.96
N LEU A 112 -26.30 -11.09 17.29
CA LEU A 112 -27.44 -10.98 16.39
C LEU A 112 -28.23 -9.72 16.76
N ASN A 113 -28.39 -8.81 15.81
CA ASN A 113 -29.04 -7.51 15.96
C ASN A 113 -30.22 -7.36 14.96
N ASP A 114 -31.14 -6.44 15.26
CA ASP A 114 -32.40 -6.24 14.52
C ASP A 114 -33.37 -7.46 14.57
N ILE A 115 -33.32 -8.26 15.63
CA ILE A 115 -34.19 -9.45 15.83
C ILE A 115 -35.54 -9.03 16.42
N ASP A 116 -36.45 -8.57 15.55
CA ASP A 116 -37.66 -7.83 15.93
C ASP A 116 -38.97 -8.39 15.33
N ALA A 117 -40.14 -7.80 15.64
CA ALA A 117 -41.44 -8.30 15.16
C ALA A 117 -42.58 -7.26 15.11
N GLY A 118 -43.34 -7.22 14.01
CA GLY A 118 -44.28 -6.14 13.72
C GLY A 118 -45.55 -6.48 12.91
N THR A 119 -46.36 -5.44 12.66
CA THR A 119 -47.69 -5.52 11.98
C THR A 119 -47.90 -4.45 10.89
N MET A 120 -46.79 -3.83 10.48
CA MET A 120 -46.55 -3.03 9.28
C MET A 120 -45.12 -3.43 8.89
N GLY A 121 -44.80 -3.53 7.59
CA GLY A 121 -43.52 -4.09 7.14
C GLY A 121 -42.30 -3.42 7.77
N ASP A 122 -41.22 -4.20 7.86
CA ASP A 122 -39.92 -3.73 8.32
C ASP A 122 -39.35 -2.67 7.34
N LYS A 123 -39.27 -3.00 6.04
CA LYS A 123 -39.23 -1.99 4.98
C LYS A 123 -40.54 -1.18 5.02
N SER A 124 -40.43 0.11 5.30
CA SER A 124 -41.58 0.98 5.58
C SER A 124 -42.63 1.05 4.45
N ASP A 125 -43.89 1.32 4.81
CA ASP A 125 -45.11 1.30 3.98
C ASP A 125 -45.59 -0.07 3.43
N GLU A 126 -44.87 -1.18 3.62
CA GLU A 126 -45.34 -2.54 3.29
C GLU A 126 -46.49 -3.03 4.20
N ALA A 127 -47.46 -3.75 3.62
CA ALA A 127 -48.72 -4.11 4.27
C ALA A 127 -48.74 -5.55 4.83
N GLY A 128 -47.70 -5.91 5.59
CA GLY A 128 -47.51 -7.25 6.18
C GLY A 128 -47.50 -7.30 7.70
N SER A 129 -47.30 -8.51 8.23
CA SER A 129 -46.75 -8.76 9.56
C SER A 129 -45.39 -9.39 9.40
N PHE A 130 -44.50 -9.17 10.36
CA PHE A 130 -43.12 -9.64 10.33
C PHE A 130 -42.69 -10.13 11.72
N GLU A 131 -41.75 -11.06 11.77
CA GLU A 131 -41.35 -11.84 12.96
C GLU A 131 -40.03 -12.55 12.61
N ASP A 132 -38.91 -11.97 13.00
CA ASP A 132 -37.58 -12.45 12.62
C ASP A 132 -37.16 -13.68 13.42
N ILE A 133 -36.70 -14.71 12.71
CA ILE A 133 -36.34 -16.01 13.29
C ILE A 133 -34.96 -16.40 12.77
N VAL A 134 -33.97 -16.41 13.67
CA VAL A 134 -32.60 -16.87 13.37
C VAL A 134 -32.33 -18.14 14.17
N THR A 135 -31.88 -19.20 13.50
CA THR A 135 -31.40 -20.43 14.14
C THR A 135 -29.92 -20.62 13.86
N VAL A 136 -29.12 -20.61 14.92
CA VAL A 136 -27.69 -20.94 14.85
C VAL A 136 -27.50 -22.41 15.20
N THR A 137 -26.69 -23.12 14.44
CA THR A 137 -26.18 -24.45 14.80
C THR A 137 -24.69 -24.51 14.53
N ALA A 138 -23.96 -25.36 15.26
CA ALA A 138 -22.52 -25.51 15.09
C ALA A 138 -22.11 -26.98 15.21
N PHE A 139 -21.02 -27.37 14.55
CA PHE A 139 -20.62 -28.76 14.39
C PHE A 139 -19.12 -28.99 14.64
N ASP A 140 -18.78 -30.12 15.25
CA ASP A 140 -17.39 -30.59 15.35
C ASP A 140 -16.85 -31.12 14.00
N MET A 141 -15.53 -31.31 13.90
CA MET A 141 -14.86 -31.92 12.73
C MET A 141 -15.37 -33.32 12.31
N ALA A 142 -16.25 -33.96 13.10
CA ALA A 142 -16.89 -35.23 12.79
C ALA A 142 -18.39 -35.10 12.44
N GLY A 143 -18.90 -33.86 12.31
CA GLY A 143 -20.29 -33.54 11.97
C GLY A 143 -21.28 -33.77 13.10
N ASN A 144 -20.84 -33.78 14.36
CA ASN A 144 -21.74 -33.83 15.52
C ASN A 144 -22.10 -32.41 15.97
N PRO A 145 -23.38 -32.13 16.30
CA PRO A 145 -23.78 -30.80 16.75
C PRO A 145 -23.23 -30.47 18.14
N VAL A 146 -22.61 -29.31 18.26
CA VAL A 146 -22.08 -28.71 19.50
C VAL A 146 -23.16 -27.78 20.10
N PRO A 147 -23.25 -27.64 21.44
CA PRO A 147 -24.23 -26.73 22.04
C PRO A 147 -23.90 -25.26 21.74
N VAL A 148 -24.88 -24.54 21.18
CA VAL A 148 -24.87 -23.07 21.07
C VAL A 148 -25.66 -22.48 22.23
N THR A 149 -25.13 -21.46 22.88
CA THR A 149 -25.85 -20.63 23.86
C THR A 149 -26.25 -19.32 23.18
N ILE A 150 -27.47 -18.85 23.43
CA ILE A 150 -27.94 -17.54 22.98
C ILE A 150 -28.52 -16.78 24.18
N THR A 151 -28.00 -15.58 24.42
CA THR A 151 -28.29 -14.73 25.58
C THR A 151 -28.93 -13.42 25.09
N PRO A 152 -30.26 -13.23 25.23
CA PRO A 152 -30.93 -12.04 24.71
C PRO A 152 -30.68 -10.83 25.63
N SER A 153 -30.32 -9.69 25.03
CA SER A 153 -30.07 -8.42 25.74
C SER A 153 -31.36 -7.78 26.29
N GLY A 154 -32.51 -8.09 25.68
CA GLY A 154 -33.79 -7.45 25.98
C GLY A 154 -35.01 -8.37 25.91
N THR A 155 -35.83 -8.25 24.85
CA THR A 155 -37.16 -8.89 24.78
C THR A 155 -37.31 -10.03 23.77
N ALA A 156 -36.32 -10.26 22.91
CA ALA A 156 -36.26 -11.42 22.01
C ALA A 156 -36.39 -12.76 22.77
N ALA A 157 -37.06 -13.74 22.17
CA ALA A 157 -37.38 -15.03 22.79
C ALA A 157 -36.44 -16.13 22.30
N VAL A 158 -35.56 -16.63 23.19
CA VAL A 158 -34.66 -17.74 22.89
C VAL A 158 -35.28 -19.10 23.22
N SER A 159 -35.20 -20.04 22.28
CA SER A 159 -35.89 -21.34 22.29
C SER A 159 -34.95 -22.53 22.04
N GLY A 160 -33.75 -22.49 22.62
CA GLY A 160 -32.65 -23.42 22.32
C GLY A 160 -31.53 -22.64 21.65
N SER A 161 -31.23 -22.96 20.40
CA SER A 161 -30.34 -22.17 19.53
C SER A 161 -31.08 -21.42 18.42
N THR A 162 -32.41 -21.25 18.59
CA THR A 162 -33.24 -20.33 17.81
C THR A 162 -33.57 -19.12 18.67
N VAL A 163 -33.53 -17.93 18.07
CA VAL A 163 -34.06 -16.68 18.63
C VAL A 163 -35.21 -16.17 17.76
N ASP A 164 -36.35 -15.88 18.40
CA ASP A 164 -37.57 -15.37 17.79
C ASP A 164 -37.79 -13.89 18.22
N GLY A 165 -38.10 -12.99 17.28
CA GLY A 165 -38.50 -11.62 17.56
C GLY A 165 -39.91 -11.52 18.19
N GLU A 166 -40.09 -10.68 19.23
CA GLU A 166 -41.38 -10.51 19.93
C GLU A 166 -41.88 -9.04 20.00
N THR A 167 -41.05 -8.08 19.61
CA THR A 167 -41.30 -6.64 19.79
C THR A 167 -40.75 -5.83 18.63
N ARG A 168 -41.50 -4.81 18.16
CA ARG A 168 -41.04 -3.95 17.06
C ARG A 168 -39.88 -3.06 17.49
N SER A 169 -38.75 -3.15 16.80
CA SER A 169 -37.73 -2.10 16.74
C SER A 169 -37.91 -1.27 15.47
N ASP A 170 -37.27 -0.12 15.42
CA ASP A 170 -37.13 0.75 14.25
C ASP A 170 -35.68 1.32 14.22
N ASP A 171 -34.75 0.58 14.85
CA ASP A 171 -33.51 1.07 15.45
C ASP A 171 -32.56 -0.12 15.73
N PHE A 172 -31.35 -0.09 15.17
CA PHE A 172 -30.35 -1.16 15.29
C PHE A 172 -29.56 -1.09 16.61
N GLU A 173 -29.49 0.07 17.25
CA GLU A 173 -28.86 0.29 18.56
C GLU A 173 -29.73 -0.25 19.72
N SER A 174 -30.88 -0.87 19.41
CA SER A 174 -31.88 -1.30 20.39
C SER A 174 -31.52 -2.62 21.07
N PRO A 175 -31.21 -2.63 22.39
CA PRO A 175 -31.02 -3.88 23.13
C PRO A 175 -32.29 -4.73 23.23
N GLU A 176 -33.47 -4.17 22.93
CA GLU A 176 -34.73 -4.93 22.94
C GLU A 176 -34.80 -5.96 21.79
N ALA A 177 -34.00 -5.78 20.72
CA ALA A 177 -33.91 -6.62 19.53
C ALA A 177 -32.49 -7.23 19.30
N SER A 178 -31.69 -7.37 20.37
CA SER A 178 -30.33 -7.94 20.31
C SER A 178 -30.17 -9.22 21.14
N ALA A 179 -29.30 -10.12 20.68
CA ALA A 179 -28.85 -11.29 21.43
C ALA A 179 -27.38 -11.62 21.16
N LEU A 180 -26.64 -11.97 22.22
CA LEU A 180 -25.29 -12.52 22.15
C LEU A 180 -25.36 -14.04 21.86
N VAL A 181 -24.47 -14.55 21.03
CA VAL A 181 -24.27 -15.97 20.73
C VAL A 181 -22.91 -16.40 21.30
N GLU A 182 -22.87 -17.53 22.01
CA GLU A 182 -21.67 -18.05 22.68
C GLU A 182 -21.53 -19.56 22.39
N ILE A 183 -20.35 -20.02 21.94
CA ILE A 183 -20.06 -21.42 21.59
C ILE A 183 -18.71 -21.86 22.16
N GLU A 184 -18.71 -22.63 23.25
CA GLU A 184 -17.49 -23.13 23.94
C GLU A 184 -16.54 -23.92 23.00
N GLY A 185 -17.06 -24.59 21.97
CA GLY A 185 -16.26 -25.35 21.00
C GLY A 185 -15.79 -26.73 21.52
N PRO A 186 -14.80 -27.36 20.84
CA PRO A 186 -14.26 -26.97 19.54
C PRO A 186 -15.25 -27.29 18.41
N ILE A 187 -15.35 -26.40 17.42
CA ILE A 187 -16.20 -26.52 16.23
C ILE A 187 -15.38 -26.29 14.96
N SER A 188 -15.79 -26.90 13.84
CA SER A 188 -15.23 -26.61 12.51
C SER A 188 -16.23 -25.92 11.58
N GLN A 189 -17.51 -25.81 11.98
CA GLN A 189 -18.56 -25.21 11.15
C GLN A 189 -19.62 -24.54 12.01
N ILE A 190 -20.09 -23.37 11.57
CA ILE A 190 -21.34 -22.73 12.02
C ILE A 190 -22.31 -22.67 10.83
N VAL A 191 -23.60 -22.89 11.09
CA VAL A 191 -24.70 -22.71 10.12
C VAL A 191 -25.74 -21.79 10.75
N ILE A 192 -25.99 -20.65 10.11
CA ILE A 192 -26.99 -19.64 10.47
C ILE A 192 -28.14 -19.75 9.49
N GLU A 193 -29.24 -20.36 9.92
CA GLU A 193 -30.50 -20.45 9.17
C GLU A 193 -31.36 -19.22 9.48
N TYR A 194 -31.69 -18.42 8.45
CA TYR A 194 -32.58 -17.26 8.59
C TYR A 194 -33.96 -17.56 7.99
N ALA A 195 -35.01 -17.16 8.72
CA ALA A 195 -36.39 -17.40 8.34
C ALA A 195 -37.30 -16.22 8.68
N ASN A 196 -38.16 -15.86 7.73
CA ASN A 196 -39.20 -14.88 7.90
C ASN A 196 -40.42 -15.57 8.54
N GLY A 197 -40.70 -15.33 9.82
CA GLY A 197 -41.97 -15.70 10.47
C GLY A 197 -43.17 -14.91 9.91
N GLY A 198 -42.87 -13.78 9.25
CA GLY A 198 -43.80 -12.87 8.61
C GLY A 198 -44.39 -13.23 7.24
N VAL A 199 -44.90 -12.19 6.57
CA VAL A 199 -45.44 -12.21 5.20
C VAL A 199 -44.96 -11.03 4.35
N SER A 200 -44.08 -10.18 4.89
CA SER A 200 -43.37 -9.10 4.18
C SER A 200 -41.87 -9.37 4.20
N ASP A 201 -41.11 -8.53 3.53
CA ASP A 201 -39.66 -8.47 3.66
C ASP A 201 -39.24 -8.18 5.11
N GLN A 202 -38.07 -8.71 5.49
CA GLN A 202 -37.40 -8.60 6.79
C GLN A 202 -35.87 -8.56 6.59
N ARG A 203 -35.11 -8.23 7.64
CA ARG A 203 -33.64 -8.27 7.67
C ARG A 203 -33.15 -8.58 9.09
N VAL A 204 -31.91 -9.07 9.20
CA VAL A 204 -31.17 -9.16 10.47
C VAL A 204 -29.71 -8.77 10.26
N LEU A 205 -29.03 -8.35 11.33
CA LEU A 205 -27.60 -8.03 11.35
C LEU A 205 -26.85 -9.07 12.18
N ILE A 206 -25.65 -9.44 11.70
CA ILE A 206 -24.70 -10.31 12.38
C ILE A 206 -23.42 -9.48 12.54
N SER A 207 -22.96 -9.25 13.78
CA SER A 207 -21.67 -8.56 14.00
C SER A 207 -20.50 -9.43 13.53
N ASP A 208 -19.30 -8.88 13.58
CA ASP A 208 -18.05 -9.65 13.53
C ASP A 208 -18.06 -10.83 14.50
N ILE A 209 -17.25 -11.84 14.17
CA ILE A 209 -17.21 -13.12 14.89
C ILE A 209 -15.83 -13.34 15.50
N GLU A 210 -15.76 -13.20 16.82
CA GLU A 210 -14.59 -13.47 17.65
C GLU A 210 -14.40 -14.99 17.87
N PHE A 211 -13.17 -15.49 17.88
CA PHE A 211 -12.85 -16.87 18.26
C PHE A 211 -11.38 -17.09 18.68
N SER A 212 -11.08 -18.28 19.20
CA SER A 212 -9.71 -18.78 19.47
C SER A 212 -9.41 -20.03 18.62
N THR A 213 -8.13 -20.32 18.39
CA THR A 213 -7.63 -21.54 17.73
C THR A 213 -7.70 -22.78 18.64
N VAL A 214 -7.34 -23.96 18.11
CA VAL A 214 -7.34 -25.26 18.84
C VAL A 214 -6.17 -26.12 18.36
N ASP A 215 -5.21 -26.48 19.21
CA ASP A 215 -3.87 -26.96 18.81
C ASP A 215 -3.79 -28.43 18.37
N VAL A 216 -2.80 -28.75 17.51
CA VAL A 216 -2.68 -30.07 16.85
C VAL A 216 -2.31 -31.24 17.78
N ASP A 217 -1.44 -31.01 18.76
CA ASP A 217 -1.08 -32.01 19.79
C ASP A 217 -1.90 -31.80 21.09
N GLY A 218 -2.50 -30.61 21.24
CA GLY A 218 -3.32 -30.14 22.36
C GLY A 218 -2.49 -29.70 23.57
N ASN A 219 -2.63 -28.43 23.97
CA ASN A 219 -2.05 -27.77 25.15
C ASN A 219 -0.75 -28.41 25.68
N LEU A 220 0.35 -27.93 25.12
CA LEU A 220 1.70 -28.09 25.62
C LEU A 220 1.84 -27.29 26.93
N PRO A 221 2.54 -27.80 27.95
CA PRO A 221 2.76 -27.02 29.17
C PRO A 221 3.75 -25.87 28.91
N PRO A 222 3.64 -24.77 29.68
CA PRO A 222 4.58 -23.66 29.61
C PRO A 222 6.02 -24.08 29.94
N ASP A 223 7.03 -23.39 29.40
CA ASP A 223 8.44 -23.57 29.78
C ASP A 223 8.77 -22.60 30.92
N ALA A 224 8.96 -23.13 32.13
CA ALA A 224 9.11 -22.34 33.36
C ALA A 224 10.58 -22.12 33.72
N VAL A 225 11.02 -20.87 33.72
CA VAL A 225 12.44 -20.47 33.67
C VAL A 225 12.92 -19.96 35.05
N ASP A 226 13.95 -20.62 35.61
CA ASP A 226 14.54 -20.33 36.93
C ASP A 226 14.82 -18.82 37.20
N ASP A 227 14.00 -18.18 38.01
CA ASP A 227 14.16 -16.77 38.38
C ASP A 227 15.27 -16.50 39.40
N SER A 228 15.77 -15.25 39.40
CA SER A 228 16.64 -14.75 40.46
C SER A 228 16.31 -13.31 40.87
N ILE A 229 16.16 -13.09 42.17
CA ILE A 229 15.79 -11.80 42.77
C ILE A 229 16.63 -11.53 44.02
N THR A 230 16.77 -10.27 44.42
CA THR A 230 17.51 -9.88 45.63
C THR A 230 16.64 -9.09 46.60
N THR A 231 16.96 -9.12 47.89
CA THR A 231 16.26 -8.27 48.88
C THR A 231 17.07 -7.98 50.13
N GLY A 232 16.71 -6.89 50.81
CA GLY A 232 17.29 -6.43 52.07
C GLY A 232 17.12 -7.42 53.23
N VAL A 233 18.06 -7.38 54.19
CA VAL A 233 17.90 -8.06 55.48
C VAL A 233 16.67 -7.48 56.21
N ASP A 234 15.79 -8.36 56.69
CA ASP A 234 14.47 -8.04 57.29
C ASP A 234 13.43 -7.44 56.30
N THR A 235 13.72 -7.36 55.00
CA THR A 235 12.85 -6.75 53.98
C THR A 235 12.10 -7.81 53.16
N PRO A 236 10.76 -7.78 53.06
CA PRO A 236 10.02 -8.56 52.08
C PRO A 236 10.25 -8.08 50.65
N VAL A 237 10.18 -8.98 49.67
CA VAL A 237 10.14 -8.66 48.23
C VAL A 237 8.92 -9.32 47.61
N THR A 238 8.32 -8.65 46.62
CA THR A 238 7.22 -9.15 45.79
C THR A 238 7.61 -8.92 44.33
N PHE A 239 7.37 -9.93 43.51
CA PHE A 239 7.69 -10.01 42.07
C PHE A 239 6.72 -11.03 41.46
N ASP A 240 6.57 -11.06 40.14
CA ASP A 240 5.87 -12.17 39.47
C ASP A 240 6.89 -13.19 38.96
N PRO A 241 6.75 -14.49 39.27
CA PRO A 241 7.66 -15.51 38.74
C PRO A 241 7.35 -15.93 37.30
N THR A 242 6.25 -15.46 36.68
CA THR A 242 5.94 -15.77 35.27
C THR A 242 6.34 -14.65 34.29
N ASP A 243 6.96 -13.55 34.76
CA ASP A 243 7.47 -12.43 33.94
C ASP A 243 8.50 -12.86 32.86
N ASN A 244 9.09 -14.06 33.01
CA ASN A 244 10.11 -14.61 32.14
C ASN A 244 9.82 -16.05 31.67
N ASP A 245 8.58 -16.51 31.83
CA ASP A 245 8.12 -17.81 31.34
C ASP A 245 7.49 -17.65 29.95
N THR A 246 7.51 -18.70 29.14
CA THR A 246 6.92 -18.69 27.78
C THR A 246 6.08 -19.92 27.53
N ASP A 247 4.86 -19.72 27.04
CA ASP A 247 3.98 -20.82 26.67
C ASP A 247 4.15 -21.18 25.17
N PRO A 248 4.33 -22.45 24.80
CA PRO A 248 4.50 -22.85 23.40
C PRO A 248 3.27 -22.60 22.51
N ASP A 249 2.07 -22.56 23.10
CA ASP A 249 0.80 -22.37 22.39
C ASP A 249 0.31 -20.90 22.52
N GLY A 250 0.99 -20.08 23.34
CA GLY A 250 0.73 -18.65 23.55
C GLY A 250 -0.19 -18.33 24.74
N ASP A 251 -0.55 -19.33 25.55
CA ASP A 251 -1.54 -19.19 26.62
C ASP A 251 -1.10 -18.23 27.77
N PRO A 252 -2.03 -17.46 28.37
CA PRO A 252 -1.73 -16.59 29.51
C PRO A 252 -1.33 -17.33 30.80
N ILE A 253 -0.01 -17.47 31.00
CA ILE A 253 0.59 -18.17 32.14
C ILE A 253 0.25 -17.50 33.48
N VAL A 254 -0.14 -18.30 34.48
CA VAL A 254 -0.32 -17.84 35.87
C VAL A 254 0.39 -18.75 36.87
N CYS A 255 1.06 -18.17 37.87
CA CYS A 255 1.66 -18.92 38.98
C CYS A 255 0.56 -19.47 39.93
N THR A 256 0.25 -20.77 39.87
CA THR A 256 -0.82 -21.36 40.72
C THR A 256 -0.34 -21.95 42.04
N THR A 257 0.95 -22.31 42.18
CA THR A 257 1.49 -22.76 43.46
C THR A 257 2.92 -22.28 43.72
N VAL A 258 3.25 -22.01 44.99
CA VAL A 258 4.61 -21.64 45.42
C VAL A 258 5.13 -22.59 46.51
N GLY A 259 6.38 -22.97 46.39
CA GLY A 259 7.11 -23.84 47.30
C GLY A 259 7.34 -23.23 48.69
N ILE A 260 7.66 -24.08 49.67
CA ILE A 260 7.96 -23.64 51.04
C ILE A 260 9.47 -23.43 51.18
N PRO A 261 9.97 -22.19 51.32
CA PRO A 261 11.40 -21.94 51.37
C PRO A 261 12.07 -22.52 52.63
N PRO A 262 13.34 -22.97 52.54
CA PRO A 262 14.12 -23.47 53.69
C PRO A 262 14.28 -22.52 54.88
N THR A 263 14.08 -21.21 54.67
CA THR A 263 14.08 -20.13 55.67
C THR A 263 13.19 -18.99 55.14
N GLY A 264 12.70 -18.11 56.02
CA GLY A 264 11.68 -17.14 55.65
C GLY A 264 10.31 -17.77 55.34
N THR A 265 9.48 -17.06 54.57
CA THR A 265 8.16 -17.49 54.10
C THR A 265 7.85 -16.89 52.73
N ALA A 266 7.49 -17.73 51.75
CA ALA A 266 6.87 -17.30 50.49
C ALA A 266 5.34 -17.34 50.62
N THR A 267 4.64 -16.47 49.90
CA THR A 267 3.18 -16.38 49.82
C THR A 267 2.79 -16.03 48.39
N LEU A 268 1.96 -16.86 47.76
CA LEU A 268 1.29 -16.55 46.51
C LEU A 268 0.13 -15.58 46.78
N ASN A 269 0.06 -14.49 46.03
CA ASN A 269 -0.97 -13.47 46.13
C ASN A 269 -2.18 -13.80 45.21
N PRO A 270 -3.31 -13.08 45.34
CA PRO A 270 -4.50 -13.30 44.50
C PRO A 270 -4.36 -12.85 43.04
N ASP A 271 -3.20 -12.29 42.68
CA ASP A 271 -2.88 -11.60 41.43
C ASP A 271 -1.71 -12.27 40.67
N GLY A 272 -1.34 -13.51 41.02
CA GLY A 272 -0.20 -14.24 40.44
C GLY A 272 1.11 -14.04 41.20
N THR A 273 1.37 -12.82 41.67
CA THR A 273 2.67 -12.44 42.24
C THR A 273 3.06 -13.23 43.50
N VAL A 274 4.37 -13.44 43.69
CA VAL A 274 4.95 -14.13 44.86
C VAL A 274 5.62 -13.14 45.81
N THR A 275 5.14 -13.09 47.04
CA THR A 275 5.79 -12.32 48.13
C THR A 275 6.67 -13.22 49.00
N TYR A 276 7.99 -13.03 48.97
CA TYR A 276 8.93 -13.66 49.89
C TYR A 276 9.33 -12.72 51.03
N THR A 277 9.30 -13.23 52.27
CA THR A 277 9.76 -12.54 53.49
C THR A 277 10.89 -13.33 54.16
N PRO A 278 12.10 -12.75 54.34
CA PRO A 278 13.22 -13.38 55.06
C PRO A 278 12.91 -13.76 56.52
N GLU A 279 13.63 -14.74 57.08
CA GLU A 279 13.66 -14.92 58.54
C GLU A 279 14.44 -13.76 59.18
N PRO A 280 13.96 -13.15 60.29
CA PRO A 280 14.60 -11.96 60.85
C PRO A 280 16.09 -12.14 61.21
N GLY A 281 16.95 -11.35 60.59
CA GLY A 281 18.41 -11.40 60.67
C GLY A 281 19.07 -12.46 59.77
N PHE A 282 18.40 -12.93 58.72
CA PHE A 282 18.97 -13.81 57.70
C PHE A 282 19.80 -13.04 56.67
N GLU A 283 20.97 -13.59 56.32
CA GLU A 283 21.87 -13.14 55.24
C GLU A 283 22.29 -14.40 54.46
N GLY A 284 22.12 -14.39 53.14
CA GLY A 284 22.45 -15.49 52.22
C GLY A 284 21.37 -15.76 51.16
N THR A 285 21.66 -16.68 50.25
CA THR A 285 20.72 -17.13 49.21
C THR A 285 19.82 -18.25 49.72
N VAL A 286 18.55 -18.23 49.30
CA VAL A 286 17.54 -19.29 49.47
C VAL A 286 16.95 -19.61 48.10
N THR A 287 16.51 -20.86 47.90
CA THR A 287 15.83 -21.29 46.67
C THR A 287 14.54 -22.03 47.01
N PHE A 288 13.52 -21.90 46.16
CA PHE A 288 12.27 -22.65 46.25
C PHE A 288 11.53 -22.68 44.91
N ASP A 289 10.89 -23.79 44.63
CA ASP A 289 10.22 -24.08 43.36
C ASP A 289 8.84 -23.38 43.28
N TYR A 290 8.34 -23.03 42.10
CA TYR A 290 6.94 -22.59 41.86
C TYR A 290 6.22 -23.50 40.87
N THR A 291 5.08 -23.08 40.33
CA THR A 291 4.33 -23.80 39.30
C THR A 291 3.64 -22.80 38.38
N ALA A 292 4.08 -22.77 37.12
CA ALA A 292 3.39 -22.14 36.01
C ALA A 292 2.22 -23.05 35.56
N ASP A 293 1.13 -22.43 35.12
CA ASP A 293 -0.14 -23.06 34.78
C ASP A 293 -0.76 -22.19 33.68
N ASP A 294 -1.05 -22.77 32.52
CA ASP A 294 -1.72 -22.10 31.39
C ASP A 294 -3.25 -21.92 31.64
N GLY A 295 -3.79 -22.58 32.67
CA GLY A 295 -5.22 -22.60 32.96
C GLY A 295 -6.03 -23.58 32.10
N ASN A 296 -5.49 -24.03 30.98
CA ASN A 296 -6.12 -24.95 30.03
C ASN A 296 -5.81 -26.43 30.34
N GLY A 297 -4.70 -26.73 31.03
CA GLY A 297 -4.40 -28.04 31.59
C GLY A 297 -2.92 -28.46 31.67
N GLY A 298 -2.00 -27.69 31.11
CA GLY A 298 -0.56 -27.86 31.25
C GLY A 298 0.00 -27.13 32.47
N THR A 299 1.19 -27.57 32.91
CA THR A 299 1.91 -26.98 34.04
C THR A 299 3.39 -27.33 33.97
N ASP A 300 4.29 -26.41 34.30
CA ASP A 300 5.70 -26.72 34.61
C ASP A 300 6.21 -25.97 35.86
N THR A 301 7.48 -26.12 36.24
CA THR A 301 8.00 -25.72 37.56
C THR A 301 9.44 -25.16 37.51
N GLY A 302 9.56 -23.82 37.46
CA GLY A 302 10.84 -23.11 37.63
C GLY A 302 11.29 -22.98 39.10
N THR A 303 12.52 -22.48 39.30
CA THR A 303 13.18 -22.35 40.61
C THR A 303 13.53 -20.91 41.01
N ILE A 304 12.68 -20.28 41.83
CA ILE A 304 12.95 -18.97 42.43
C ILE A 304 14.23 -19.00 43.28
N THR A 305 15.19 -18.13 42.94
CA THR A 305 16.43 -17.91 43.69
C THR A 305 16.48 -16.53 44.33
N VAL A 306 16.14 -16.43 45.63
CA VAL A 306 16.22 -15.16 46.38
C VAL A 306 17.55 -15.01 47.11
N THR A 307 18.33 -13.97 46.79
CA THR A 307 19.52 -13.59 47.57
C THR A 307 19.22 -12.48 48.57
N VAL A 308 19.24 -12.82 49.86
CA VAL A 308 18.99 -11.88 50.96
C VAL A 308 20.31 -11.30 51.46
N GLY A 309 20.45 -9.97 51.43
CA GLY A 309 21.65 -9.29 51.87
C GLY A 309 21.53 -7.77 51.78
N ASN A 310 22.66 -7.08 51.91
CA ASN A 310 22.77 -5.70 51.45
C ASN A 310 23.73 -5.73 50.25
N PRO A 311 23.31 -5.33 49.04
CA PRO A 311 24.19 -5.39 47.85
C PRO A 311 25.43 -4.49 48.01
N GLY A 312 25.30 -3.39 48.76
CA GLY A 312 26.22 -2.25 48.74
C GLY A 312 25.99 -1.37 47.52
N ASN A 313 26.45 -0.11 47.55
CA ASN A 313 26.25 0.87 46.47
C ASN A 313 26.46 0.27 45.07
N GLN A 314 25.37 0.15 44.35
CA GLN A 314 25.30 -0.11 42.92
C GLN A 314 25.50 1.22 42.17
N PRO A 315 25.80 1.20 40.86
CA PRO A 315 25.75 2.42 40.05
C PRO A 315 24.30 2.91 39.92
N PRO A 316 24.09 4.25 39.76
CA PRO A 316 22.81 4.74 39.27
C PRO A 316 22.55 4.20 37.85
N VAL A 317 21.28 4.10 37.48
CA VAL A 317 20.82 3.85 36.12
C VAL A 317 20.56 5.22 35.48
N ALA A 318 21.14 5.42 34.29
CA ALA A 318 20.87 6.61 33.49
C ALA A 318 19.94 6.24 32.34
N THR A 319 18.99 7.10 32.01
CA THR A 319 18.01 6.88 30.93
C THR A 319 18.22 7.90 29.82
N ASP A 320 18.02 7.53 28.56
CA ASP A 320 18.11 8.49 27.45
C ASP A 320 17.00 9.57 27.55
N ASP A 321 17.29 10.76 27.05
CA ASP A 321 16.47 11.97 27.15
C ASP A 321 16.17 12.59 25.78
N ASP A 322 14.95 13.09 25.60
CA ASP A 322 14.57 13.90 24.44
C ASP A 322 14.24 15.35 24.85
N ALA A 323 14.58 16.29 23.98
CA ALA A 323 14.18 17.68 24.10
C ALA A 323 13.94 18.31 22.72
N VAL A 324 13.18 19.41 22.71
CA VAL A 324 13.01 20.25 21.52
C VAL A 324 13.34 21.71 21.84
N THR A 325 13.85 22.43 20.84
CA THR A 325 14.10 23.88 20.94
C THR A 325 14.05 24.53 19.57
N ALA A 326 13.85 25.84 19.55
CA ALA A 326 13.95 26.63 18.32
C ALA A 326 15.41 26.91 17.96
N GLU A 327 15.70 27.18 16.68
CA GLU A 327 17.02 27.66 16.25
C GLU A 327 17.47 28.89 17.05
N ASP A 328 18.79 29.02 17.24
CA ASP A 328 19.45 30.02 18.10
C ASP A 328 19.01 30.06 19.60
N GLN A 329 17.96 29.34 20.03
CA GLN A 329 17.45 29.37 21.41
C GLN A 329 18.14 28.32 22.33
N PRO A 330 18.55 28.69 23.55
CA PRO A 330 19.12 27.74 24.51
C PRO A 330 18.04 27.07 25.40
N VAL A 331 17.91 25.75 25.32
CA VAL A 331 17.03 24.93 26.17
C VAL A 331 17.76 24.45 27.43
N THR A 332 17.02 24.25 28.52
CA THR A 332 17.53 23.62 29.76
C THR A 332 16.78 22.32 30.03
N ILE A 333 17.51 21.20 30.03
CA ILE A 333 17.01 19.82 30.06
C ILE A 333 17.28 19.23 31.45
N ASP A 334 16.26 18.62 32.06
CA ASP A 334 16.33 18.04 33.42
C ASP A 334 16.53 16.51 33.36
N VAL A 335 17.70 16.13 32.84
CA VAL A 335 18.23 14.76 32.64
C VAL A 335 18.46 13.95 33.94
N LEU A 336 17.78 14.33 35.02
CA LEU A 336 17.77 13.65 36.31
C LEU A 336 16.32 13.31 36.76
N SER A 337 15.36 13.40 35.85
CA SER A 337 13.93 13.20 36.11
C SER A 337 13.44 11.78 35.80
N ASN A 338 14.14 11.11 34.90
CA ASN A 338 14.07 9.71 34.45
C ASN A 338 15.17 8.83 35.09
N ASP A 339 16.30 9.40 35.48
CA ASP A 339 17.39 8.72 36.20
C ASP A 339 16.97 8.14 37.56
N THR A 340 17.51 6.97 37.90
CA THR A 340 17.22 6.28 39.17
C THR A 340 18.47 5.67 39.81
N ASP A 341 18.45 5.50 41.12
CA ASP A 341 19.53 4.84 41.88
C ASP A 341 18.94 3.66 42.66
N PRO A 342 19.48 2.43 42.54
CA PRO A 342 18.94 1.25 43.21
C PRO A 342 18.88 1.31 44.75
N GLU A 343 19.56 2.26 45.39
CA GLU A 343 19.56 2.47 46.84
C GLU A 343 18.95 3.83 47.28
N ASP A 344 18.28 4.57 46.37
CA ASP A 344 17.82 5.96 46.56
C ASP A 344 18.97 6.95 46.92
N ASP A 345 20.22 6.66 46.53
CA ASP A 345 21.35 7.59 46.76
C ASP A 345 21.28 8.81 45.80
N THR A 346 21.97 9.90 46.14
CA THR A 346 21.77 11.19 45.45
C THR A 346 22.60 11.31 44.17
N ILE A 347 21.95 11.06 43.03
CA ILE A 347 22.50 11.19 41.67
C ILE A 347 22.96 12.63 41.37
N THR A 348 24.09 12.76 40.66
CA THR A 348 24.61 14.05 40.15
C THR A 348 25.33 13.90 38.82
N ILE A 349 25.12 14.85 37.88
CA ILE A 349 25.86 14.91 36.60
C ILE A 349 27.33 15.27 36.86
N THR A 350 28.24 14.58 36.17
CA THR A 350 29.70 14.71 36.33
C THR A 350 30.45 15.09 35.07
N GLU A 351 29.98 14.64 33.91
CA GLU A 351 30.56 14.91 32.59
C GLU A 351 29.42 15.01 31.57
N VAL A 352 29.59 15.87 30.57
CA VAL A 352 28.66 16.07 29.45
C VAL A 352 29.50 16.12 28.18
N GLY A 353 29.02 15.44 27.14
CA GLY A 353 29.65 15.36 25.83
C GLY A 353 29.62 16.68 25.07
N THR A 354 30.26 16.70 23.91
CA THR A 354 30.15 17.80 22.95
C THR A 354 29.21 17.37 21.83
N PRO A 355 28.07 18.06 21.64
CA PRO A 355 27.21 17.84 20.46
C PRO A 355 27.97 18.10 19.16
N ALA A 356 27.39 17.68 18.03
CA ALA A 356 27.95 17.96 16.70
C ALA A 356 27.59 19.38 16.24
N ASN A 357 26.34 19.77 16.44
CA ASN A 357 25.72 20.97 15.88
C ASN A 357 25.33 22.03 16.93
N GLY A 358 25.86 21.92 18.15
CA GLY A 358 25.64 22.87 19.23
C GLY A 358 26.65 22.76 20.37
N THR A 359 26.30 23.28 21.54
CA THR A 359 27.09 23.19 22.76
C THR A 359 26.24 22.81 23.96
N ALA A 360 26.69 21.83 24.75
CA ALA A 360 26.03 21.37 25.97
C ALA A 360 26.90 21.66 27.21
N VAL A 361 26.29 22.22 28.28
CA VAL A 361 26.96 22.53 29.55
C VAL A 361 26.05 22.33 30.76
N ILE A 362 26.58 21.80 31.86
CA ILE A 362 25.84 21.68 33.14
C ILE A 362 25.54 23.09 33.69
N ASP A 363 24.28 23.41 34.00
CA ASP A 363 23.91 24.66 34.65
C ASP A 363 24.35 24.67 36.13
N PRO A 364 25.19 25.62 36.57
CA PRO A 364 25.52 25.78 37.99
C PRO A 364 24.36 26.28 38.88
N THR A 365 23.15 26.47 38.33
CA THR A 365 21.97 27.04 39.01
C THR A 365 20.88 26.01 39.29
N THR A 366 20.42 25.26 38.28
CA THR A 366 19.43 24.16 38.39
C THR A 366 20.10 22.82 38.69
N GLY A 367 21.16 22.48 37.95
CA GLY A 367 21.84 21.19 37.99
C GLY A 367 21.64 20.32 36.75
N GLY A 368 20.69 20.65 35.88
CA GLY A 368 20.48 20.03 34.56
C GLY A 368 21.46 20.53 33.50
N ILE A 369 21.19 20.24 32.23
CA ILE A 369 22.06 20.59 31.09
C ILE A 369 21.42 21.72 30.29
N ILE A 370 22.19 22.78 30.01
CA ILE A 370 21.86 23.78 29.00
C ILE A 370 22.46 23.30 27.68
N TYR A 371 21.59 23.08 26.68
CA TYR A 371 21.98 22.97 25.28
C TYR A 371 21.79 24.34 24.60
N THR A 372 22.63 24.63 23.61
CA THR A 372 22.47 25.77 22.69
C THR A 372 22.89 25.32 21.30
N PRO A 373 22.03 25.39 20.27
CA PRO A 373 22.41 25.06 18.90
C PRO A 373 23.48 26.03 18.37
N ASN A 374 24.14 25.66 17.27
CA ASN A 374 24.94 26.58 16.47
C ASN A 374 24.03 27.53 15.67
N ASP A 375 24.49 28.76 15.41
CA ASP A 375 23.82 29.77 14.61
C ASP A 375 23.23 29.17 13.30
N GLY A 376 21.89 29.09 13.20
CA GLY A 376 21.16 28.57 12.02
C GLY A 376 21.29 27.06 11.76
N PHE A 377 21.29 26.23 12.80
CA PHE A 377 21.13 24.76 12.68
C PHE A 377 19.68 24.33 12.89
N LEU A 378 19.18 23.44 12.03
CA LEU A 378 17.88 22.78 12.10
C LEU A 378 18.06 21.25 12.02
N GLY A 379 17.13 20.50 12.60
CA GLY A 379 17.18 19.03 12.70
C GLY A 379 17.71 18.53 14.04
N ILE A 380 18.05 17.24 14.14
CA ILE A 380 18.42 16.59 15.40
C ILE A 380 19.93 16.67 15.68
N ASP A 381 20.31 17.07 16.89
CA ASP A 381 21.69 16.99 17.41
C ASP A 381 21.73 16.15 18.69
N THR A 382 22.80 15.38 18.89
CA THR A 382 22.89 14.40 19.99
C THR A 382 24.17 14.53 20.81
N PHE A 383 24.08 14.29 22.12
CA PHE A 383 25.23 14.28 23.02
C PHE A 383 24.99 13.41 24.25
N THR A 384 26.05 12.84 24.84
CA THR A 384 25.92 12.01 26.04
C THR A 384 26.15 12.78 27.33
N TYR A 385 25.65 12.26 28.46
CA TYR A 385 25.95 12.75 29.81
C TYR A 385 26.24 11.59 30.76
N THR A 386 26.99 11.86 31.84
CA THR A 386 27.44 10.83 32.80
C THR A 386 27.16 11.23 34.24
N VAL A 387 26.46 10.37 34.98
CA VAL A 387 26.00 10.61 36.37
C VAL A 387 26.69 9.72 37.40
N THR A 388 26.59 10.07 38.70
CA THR A 388 27.14 9.30 39.83
C THR A 388 26.30 9.43 41.11
N ASP A 389 26.26 8.37 41.92
CA ASP A 389 25.81 8.33 43.32
C ASP A 389 26.80 9.00 44.30
N GLY A 390 28.02 9.31 43.83
CA GLY A 390 29.13 9.83 44.63
C GLY A 390 30.09 8.75 45.16
N THR A 391 29.85 7.47 44.87
CA THR A 391 30.77 6.36 45.14
C THR A 391 31.84 6.31 44.05
N PRO A 392 33.15 6.34 44.38
CA PRO A 392 34.21 6.44 43.37
C PRO A 392 34.31 5.23 42.42
N GLY A 393 33.68 5.32 41.26
CA GLY A 393 33.63 4.29 40.22
C GLY A 393 32.22 3.79 39.88
N ASN A 394 31.20 4.29 40.57
CA ASN A 394 29.79 4.04 40.26
C ASN A 394 29.29 5.20 39.39
N THR A 395 29.10 4.92 38.10
CA THR A 395 28.65 5.89 37.10
C THR A 395 27.87 5.20 35.99
N SER A 396 26.84 5.84 35.49
CA SER A 396 26.17 5.47 34.23
C SER A 396 26.22 6.64 33.24
N THR A 397 26.01 6.35 31.97
CA THR A 397 26.04 7.28 30.85
C THR A 397 24.84 7.01 29.95
N ALA A 398 24.14 8.08 29.57
CA ALA A 398 23.00 8.06 28.65
C ALA A 398 23.17 9.17 27.59
N THR A 399 22.25 9.23 26.65
CA THR A 399 22.21 10.10 25.47
C THR A 399 21.07 11.10 25.58
N VAL A 400 21.32 12.32 25.14
CA VAL A 400 20.29 13.34 24.93
C VAL A 400 20.17 13.58 23.43
N SER A 401 18.94 13.50 22.91
CA SER A 401 18.57 13.95 21.57
C SER A 401 17.87 15.30 21.67
N VAL A 402 18.24 16.24 20.79
CA VAL A 402 17.61 17.56 20.73
C VAL A 402 17.15 17.85 19.31
N GLY A 403 15.84 17.87 19.09
CA GLY A 403 15.24 18.36 17.85
C GLY A 403 15.28 19.89 17.83
N VAL A 404 15.92 20.47 16.81
CA VAL A 404 16.00 21.92 16.62
C VAL A 404 15.07 22.32 15.47
N THR A 405 13.97 22.98 15.81
CA THR A 405 12.93 23.44 14.88
C THR A 405 13.16 24.90 14.48
N PRO A 406 12.50 25.42 13.42
CA PRO A 406 12.43 26.86 13.18
C PRO A 406 11.89 27.63 14.40
N ASP A 407 12.29 28.90 14.58
CA ASP A 407 11.77 29.74 15.68
C ASP A 407 10.36 30.27 15.36
N THR A 408 9.36 29.40 15.60
CA THR A 408 7.93 29.69 15.45
C THR A 408 7.38 30.60 16.56
N ALA A 409 8.22 31.18 17.42
CA ALA A 409 7.78 32.23 18.33
C ALA A 409 7.37 33.47 17.50
N PRO A 410 6.10 33.90 17.52
CA PRO A 410 5.68 35.08 16.77
C PRO A 410 6.51 36.29 17.25
N PRO A 411 6.99 37.13 16.32
CA PRO A 411 7.83 38.27 16.70
C PRO A 411 7.06 39.14 17.70
N ALA A 412 7.78 39.72 18.67
CA ALA A 412 7.18 40.56 19.72
C ALA A 412 6.62 41.92 19.22
N ASN A 413 6.42 42.01 17.91
CA ASN A 413 5.82 43.05 17.09
C ASN A 413 5.62 42.42 15.69
N ILE A 414 4.39 42.14 15.29
CA ILE A 414 4.09 41.66 13.94
C ILE A 414 4.14 42.87 12.98
N PRO A 415 4.79 42.80 11.81
CA PRO A 415 4.75 43.89 10.84
C PRO A 415 3.31 44.17 10.37
N PRO A 416 2.98 45.44 10.05
CA PRO A 416 1.67 45.77 9.50
C PRO A 416 1.51 45.22 8.08
N VAL A 417 0.28 45.06 7.60
CA VAL A 417 -0.04 44.65 6.23
C VAL A 417 -0.58 45.84 5.45
N ALA A 418 0.10 46.22 4.38
CA ALA A 418 -0.34 47.24 3.44
C ALA A 418 -1.15 46.60 2.30
N MET A 419 -2.22 47.26 1.83
CA MET A 419 -3.09 46.72 0.78
C MET A 419 -3.31 47.74 -0.34
N ASP A 420 -3.19 47.33 -1.61
CA ASP A 420 -3.29 48.25 -2.77
C ASP A 420 -4.58 49.10 -2.77
N ASP A 421 -4.41 50.41 -2.93
CA ASP A 421 -5.48 51.43 -3.02
C ASP A 421 -5.94 51.53 -4.48
N ILE A 422 -7.21 51.28 -4.81
CA ILE A 422 -7.72 51.44 -6.18
C ILE A 422 -8.73 52.61 -6.27
N VAL A 423 -8.43 53.62 -7.11
CA VAL A 423 -9.26 54.83 -7.26
C VAL A 423 -9.28 55.37 -8.70
N SER A 424 -10.36 56.04 -9.12
CA SER A 424 -10.44 56.72 -10.44
C SER A 424 -10.61 58.25 -10.34
N THR A 425 -10.19 58.98 -11.39
CA THR A 425 -10.35 60.43 -11.48
C THR A 425 -10.43 60.99 -12.90
N ASP A 426 -11.22 62.06 -13.07
CA ASP A 426 -11.35 62.85 -14.29
C ASP A 426 -9.97 63.40 -14.76
N PRO A 427 -9.63 63.41 -16.07
CA PRO A 427 -8.33 63.89 -16.54
C PRO A 427 -8.01 65.34 -16.12
N ALA A 428 -6.85 65.49 -15.45
CA ALA A 428 -6.38 66.72 -14.79
C ALA A 428 -7.20 67.19 -13.56
N THR A 429 -8.00 66.31 -12.95
CA THR A 429 -8.63 66.53 -11.64
C THR A 429 -7.79 65.87 -10.53
N PRO A 430 -7.35 66.62 -9.50
CA PRO A 430 -6.73 66.04 -8.31
C PRO A 430 -7.69 65.17 -7.51
N ILE A 431 -7.18 64.06 -6.99
CA ILE A 431 -7.87 63.14 -6.07
C ILE A 431 -7.12 63.09 -4.73
N VAL A 432 -7.84 62.76 -3.66
CA VAL A 432 -7.28 62.47 -2.33
C VAL A 432 -7.59 61.01 -2.03
N ILE A 433 -6.59 60.29 -1.55
CA ILE A 433 -6.61 58.86 -1.24
C ILE A 433 -6.32 58.73 0.27
N GLU A 434 -6.97 57.76 0.92
CA GLU A 434 -6.88 57.52 2.37
C GLU A 434 -6.29 56.11 2.62
N PRO A 435 -4.99 55.85 2.31
CA PRO A 435 -4.39 54.50 2.27
C PRO A 435 -4.58 53.67 3.55
N LEU A 436 -4.58 54.32 4.71
CA LEU A 436 -4.78 53.67 6.01
C LEU A 436 -6.25 53.21 6.25
N ALA A 437 -7.01 52.90 5.20
CA ALA A 437 -8.43 52.54 5.24
C ALA A 437 -8.68 51.04 5.03
N ASN A 438 -7.83 50.38 4.23
CA ASN A 438 -7.75 48.93 4.01
C ASN A 438 -6.53 48.31 4.71
N ASP A 439 -5.41 49.03 4.83
CA ASP A 439 -4.23 48.61 5.63
C ASP A 439 -4.61 48.07 7.03
N THR A 440 -3.97 47.00 7.48
CA THR A 440 -4.23 46.36 8.79
C THR A 440 -2.98 46.10 9.63
N ASP A 441 -3.19 45.74 10.88
CA ASP A 441 -2.14 45.41 11.85
C ASP A 441 -2.68 44.31 12.78
N ALA A 442 -1.87 43.27 13.03
CA ALA A 442 -2.23 42.18 13.94
C ALA A 442 -2.04 42.56 15.42
N ASP A 443 -1.16 43.52 15.74
CA ASP A 443 -0.86 43.92 17.10
C ASP A 443 -1.92 44.90 17.64
N VAL A 444 -2.84 44.37 18.47
CA VAL A 444 -4.08 45.03 18.92
C VAL A 444 -3.82 46.23 19.85
N GLY A 445 -3.48 47.36 19.25
CA GLY A 445 -3.28 48.63 19.93
C GLY A 445 -2.38 49.63 19.21
N ASP A 446 -1.67 49.21 18.16
CA ASP A 446 -0.72 50.05 17.42
C ASP A 446 -1.40 50.98 16.40
N VAL A 447 -0.60 51.85 15.78
CA VAL A 447 -1.10 53.04 15.08
C VAL A 447 -0.31 53.27 13.80
N LEU A 448 -0.77 52.65 12.73
CA LEU A 448 -0.23 52.77 11.37
C LEU A 448 -0.01 54.24 10.96
N THR A 449 1.14 54.51 10.35
CA THR A 449 1.45 55.81 9.74
C THR A 449 2.15 55.66 8.39
N VAL A 450 1.65 56.36 7.36
CA VAL A 450 2.36 56.45 6.07
C VAL A 450 3.66 57.23 6.26
N THR A 451 4.81 56.58 6.05
CA THR A 451 6.15 57.18 6.19
C THR A 451 6.73 57.65 4.86
N SER A 452 6.33 57.00 3.77
CA SER A 452 6.89 57.19 2.43
C SER A 452 5.79 57.11 1.37
N VAL A 453 5.95 57.91 0.31
CA VAL A 453 5.11 57.90 -0.90
C VAL A 453 6.01 58.15 -2.10
N GLY A 454 5.85 57.33 -3.14
CA GLY A 454 6.62 57.33 -4.38
C GLY A 454 6.40 58.57 -5.25
N THR A 455 7.21 58.67 -6.31
CA THR A 455 7.06 59.72 -7.32
C THR A 455 6.39 59.17 -8.58
N PRO A 456 5.09 59.45 -8.83
CA PRO A 456 4.40 59.01 -10.04
C PRO A 456 5.12 59.47 -11.32
N ALA A 457 5.02 58.67 -12.38
CA ALA A 457 5.61 58.97 -13.69
C ALA A 457 4.80 60.03 -14.46
N ASN A 458 3.47 59.99 -14.33
CA ASN A 458 2.52 60.80 -15.09
C ASN A 458 1.76 61.84 -14.25
N GLY A 459 2.16 62.14 -13.01
CA GLY A 459 1.56 63.20 -12.20
C GLY A 459 2.45 63.74 -11.07
N THR A 460 1.83 64.12 -9.95
CA THR A 460 2.49 64.42 -8.68
C THR A 460 1.65 63.93 -7.51
N ALA A 461 2.22 63.09 -6.64
CA ALA A 461 1.65 62.72 -5.34
C ALA A 461 2.15 63.67 -4.24
N THR A 462 1.41 63.81 -3.14
CA THR A 462 1.83 64.55 -1.93
C THR A 462 1.05 64.06 -0.70
N LEU A 463 1.77 63.47 0.26
CA LEU A 463 1.30 63.08 1.59
C LEU A 463 1.05 64.28 2.51
N ASP A 464 -0.03 64.30 3.29
CA ASP A 464 -0.13 65.10 4.53
C ASP A 464 0.28 64.24 5.76
N PRO A 465 1.47 64.49 6.35
CA PRO A 465 1.98 63.72 7.50
C PRO A 465 1.25 64.07 8.83
N THR A 466 0.06 64.64 8.76
CA THR A 466 -0.85 64.89 9.89
C THR A 466 -2.09 63.99 9.86
N THR A 467 -2.43 63.42 8.70
CA THR A 467 -3.63 62.59 8.51
C THR A 467 -3.39 61.27 7.77
N GLY A 468 -2.28 61.12 7.03
CA GLY A 468 -2.02 59.95 6.19
C GLY A 468 -2.53 60.12 4.74
N GLU A 469 -3.46 61.06 4.52
CA GLU A 469 -4.03 61.38 3.20
C GLU A 469 -2.96 61.67 2.13
N VAL A 470 -3.10 61.05 0.96
CA VAL A 470 -2.25 61.30 -0.21
C VAL A 470 -3.05 62.04 -1.28
N THR A 471 -2.60 63.24 -1.66
CA THR A 471 -3.18 63.96 -2.81
C THR A 471 -2.41 63.64 -4.09
N TYR A 472 -3.03 62.96 -5.06
CA TYR A 472 -2.50 62.81 -6.41
C TYR A 472 -3.02 63.91 -7.35
N THR A 473 -2.25 64.25 -8.39
CA THR A 473 -2.64 65.18 -9.45
C THR A 473 -2.01 64.75 -10.78
N PRO A 474 -2.81 64.27 -11.75
CA PRO A 474 -2.27 63.82 -13.04
C PRO A 474 -1.81 64.97 -13.93
N ASN A 475 -0.85 64.67 -14.82
CA ASN A 475 -0.37 65.61 -15.83
C ASN A 475 -1.46 65.99 -16.83
N ALA A 476 -1.39 67.23 -17.32
CA ALA A 476 -2.41 67.79 -18.21
C ALA A 476 -2.45 67.08 -19.58
N GLY A 477 -3.39 66.14 -19.73
CA GLY A 477 -3.59 65.34 -20.94
C GLY A 477 -3.10 63.89 -20.85
N PHE A 478 -2.76 63.41 -19.65
CA PHE A 478 -2.63 61.99 -19.36
C PHE A 478 -4.01 61.32 -19.27
N ILE A 479 -4.10 60.08 -19.76
CA ILE A 479 -5.22 59.14 -19.63
C ILE A 479 -4.58 57.75 -19.51
N GLY A 480 -5.09 56.88 -18.63
CA GLY A 480 -4.54 55.55 -18.32
C GLY A 480 -4.29 55.35 -16.82
N VAL A 481 -3.75 54.19 -16.44
CA VAL A 481 -3.41 53.83 -15.06
C VAL A 481 -2.07 54.45 -14.63
N GLU A 482 -1.99 54.93 -13.38
CA GLU A 482 -0.73 55.26 -12.69
C GLU A 482 -0.63 54.45 -11.39
N ARG A 483 0.49 53.75 -11.21
CA ARG A 483 0.86 53.04 -9.97
C ARG A 483 1.78 53.93 -9.11
N ILE A 484 1.51 54.02 -7.80
CA ILE A 484 2.23 54.91 -6.87
C ILE A 484 2.51 54.18 -5.54
N PRO A 485 3.71 53.62 -5.32
CA PRO A 485 4.02 52.90 -4.08
C PRO A 485 4.01 53.82 -2.86
N TYR A 486 3.53 53.32 -1.73
CA TYR A 486 3.65 53.95 -0.41
C TYR A 486 4.28 52.98 0.60
N THR A 487 4.50 53.46 1.83
CA THR A 487 5.07 52.65 2.91
C THR A 487 4.44 53.04 4.23
N ILE A 488 4.00 52.06 5.03
CA ILE A 488 3.46 52.22 6.38
C ILE A 488 4.47 51.78 7.45
N ASP A 489 4.22 52.19 8.69
CA ASP A 489 5.06 51.96 9.89
C ASP A 489 4.14 51.92 11.11
N ASP A 490 4.25 50.86 11.91
CA ASP A 490 3.45 50.60 13.12
C ASP A 490 3.80 51.51 14.32
N GLY A 491 4.95 52.18 14.27
CA GLY A 491 5.53 53.02 15.31
C GLY A 491 6.45 52.31 16.31
N ASN A 492 6.61 50.98 16.17
CA ASN A 492 7.35 50.09 17.08
C ASN A 492 8.52 49.37 16.40
N GLY A 493 8.43 49.01 15.11
CA GLY A 493 9.56 48.51 14.31
C GLY A 493 9.27 47.88 12.95
N GLY A 494 8.03 47.50 12.65
CA GLY A 494 7.61 46.92 11.39
C GLY A 494 7.19 47.97 10.35
N THR A 495 7.38 47.64 9.08
CA THR A 495 7.01 48.48 7.93
C THR A 495 6.66 47.62 6.74
N ASP A 496 5.62 47.99 5.99
CA ASP A 496 5.22 47.32 4.75
C ASP A 496 4.87 48.35 3.64
N SER A 497 4.68 47.92 2.39
CA SER A 497 4.54 48.79 1.21
C SER A 497 3.67 48.21 0.09
N ALA A 498 2.54 48.88 -0.17
CA ALA A 498 1.62 48.61 -1.28
C ALA A 498 1.60 49.78 -2.30
N GLU A 499 0.81 49.68 -3.37
CA GLU A 499 0.62 50.71 -4.40
C GLU A 499 -0.76 51.37 -4.38
N MET A 500 -0.80 52.69 -4.57
CA MET A 500 -2.00 53.39 -5.02
C MET A 500 -2.11 53.30 -6.54
N ILE A 501 -3.09 52.54 -7.03
CA ILE A 501 -3.46 52.38 -8.42
C ILE A 501 -4.52 53.43 -8.80
N VAL A 502 -4.19 54.35 -9.70
CA VAL A 502 -5.04 55.49 -10.08
C VAL A 502 -5.44 55.46 -11.55
N GLY A 503 -6.70 55.20 -11.83
CA GLY A 503 -7.30 55.31 -13.16
C GLY A 503 -7.56 56.77 -13.53
N VAL A 504 -6.93 57.27 -14.60
CA VAL A 504 -7.11 58.66 -15.06
C VAL A 504 -7.90 58.69 -16.35
N GLY A 505 -9.16 59.10 -16.29
CA GLY A 505 -10.07 59.13 -17.46
C GLY A 505 -10.52 57.77 -17.98
N ILE A 506 -10.21 56.72 -17.22
CA ILE A 506 -10.80 55.39 -17.22
C ILE A 506 -11.31 55.18 -15.80
N ASP A 507 -12.43 54.47 -15.63
CA ASP A 507 -12.78 53.98 -14.29
C ASP A 507 -12.11 52.63 -14.07
N ILE A 508 -11.66 52.43 -12.85
CA ILE A 508 -11.08 51.17 -12.34
C ILE A 508 -11.49 50.95 -10.86
N SER A 509 -12.37 51.80 -10.33
CA SER A 509 -12.64 51.91 -8.88
C SER A 509 -13.99 51.33 -8.44
N GLU A 510 -14.61 50.55 -9.31
CA GLU A 510 -15.80 49.75 -9.02
C GLU A 510 -15.46 48.27 -9.28
N GLY A 511 -14.54 47.73 -8.47
CA GLY A 511 -14.43 46.28 -8.27
C GLY A 511 -15.54 45.81 -7.34
N ARG A 512 -16.37 44.88 -7.82
CA ARG A 512 -17.47 44.15 -7.14
C ARG A 512 -18.20 44.91 -6.00
N ILE A 513 -19.24 45.66 -6.38
CA ILE A 513 -20.51 45.64 -5.63
C ILE A 513 -21.68 45.54 -6.63
N ASP A 514 -22.00 44.31 -7.04
CA ASP A 514 -23.39 43.89 -6.92
C ASP A 514 -23.62 43.15 -5.58
N THR A 515 -24.85 42.71 -5.32
CA THR A 515 -25.34 42.38 -3.98
C THR A 515 -26.45 41.31 -3.98
N ASP A 516 -26.23 40.15 -4.62
CA ASP A 516 -27.12 38.98 -4.47
C ASP A 516 -26.53 37.84 -3.60
N VAL A 517 -25.72 38.23 -2.60
CA VAL A 517 -25.38 37.38 -1.44
C VAL A 517 -26.65 36.84 -0.75
N PHE A 518 -26.86 35.53 -0.89
CA PHE A 518 -27.82 34.60 -0.26
C PHE A 518 -29.15 34.26 -1.01
N PRO A 519 -29.57 32.97 -0.99
CA PRO A 519 -28.77 31.74 -1.19
C PRO A 519 -29.50 30.64 -2.00
N VAL A 520 -28.79 29.58 -2.37
CA VAL A 520 -29.39 28.31 -2.84
C VAL A 520 -30.28 27.68 -1.73
N PRO A 521 -31.39 26.97 -2.07
CA PRO A 521 -32.21 26.30 -1.06
C PRO A 521 -31.45 25.17 -0.32
N PRO A 522 -31.58 25.03 1.03
CA PRO A 522 -30.87 24.02 1.86
C PRO A 522 -31.24 22.53 1.65
N ALA A 523 -31.45 22.11 0.41
CA ALA A 523 -31.74 20.73 0.01
C ALA A 523 -30.95 20.31 -1.25
N LEU A 524 -30.06 21.16 -1.76
CA LEU A 524 -29.20 20.91 -2.92
C LEU A 524 -27.71 21.24 -2.69
N GLN A 525 -27.34 21.94 -1.61
CA GLN A 525 -25.94 22.28 -1.28
C GLN A 525 -25.04 21.21 -0.61
N PRO A 526 -25.44 19.94 -0.31
CA PRO A 526 -24.50 18.96 0.27
C PRO A 526 -23.88 18.05 -0.81
N PHE A 527 -23.49 18.62 -1.96
CA PHE A 527 -22.90 17.96 -3.14
C PHE A 527 -22.11 18.98 -3.97
N ASP A 528 -21.35 19.83 -3.27
CA ASP A 528 -20.93 21.18 -3.69
C ASP A 528 -19.82 21.57 -2.68
N PRO A 529 -18.52 21.52 -3.02
CA PRO A 529 -17.45 21.50 -2.03
C PRO A 529 -17.18 22.89 -1.45
N LEU A 530 -16.99 23.86 -2.35
CA LEU A 530 -16.86 25.27 -2.02
C LEU A 530 -18.22 25.91 -1.64
N ASN A 531 -19.33 25.15 -1.75
CA ASN A 531 -20.69 25.53 -1.33
C ASN A 531 -21.25 26.75 -2.13
N GLY A 532 -20.77 26.97 -3.35
CA GLY A 532 -21.07 28.12 -4.20
C GLY A 532 -20.83 29.46 -3.50
N PHE A 533 -19.56 29.74 -3.19
CA PHE A 533 -19.11 30.99 -2.55
C PHE A 533 -18.30 31.93 -3.49
N ASP A 534 -18.06 31.45 -4.70
CA ASP A 534 -17.14 31.86 -5.77
C ASP A 534 -17.94 32.19 -7.03
N GLN A 535 -18.59 31.17 -7.61
CA GLN A 535 -19.36 31.22 -8.86
C GLN A 535 -20.66 32.02 -8.75
N ASP A 536 -21.14 32.65 -9.84
CA ASP A 536 -22.42 33.39 -9.81
C ASP A 536 -23.65 32.45 -9.87
N PRO A 537 -24.68 32.67 -9.04
CA PRO A 537 -25.90 31.85 -9.05
C PRO A 537 -26.87 32.00 -10.25
N ASP A 538 -26.61 32.86 -11.24
CA ASP A 538 -27.22 32.87 -12.58
C ASP A 538 -26.16 33.33 -13.61
N PRO A 539 -25.18 32.46 -13.99
CA PRO A 539 -24.02 32.77 -14.85
C PRO A 539 -24.45 32.88 -16.32
N SER A 540 -25.43 33.75 -16.53
CA SER A 540 -26.12 34.03 -17.78
C SER A 540 -26.86 35.38 -17.75
N ASP A 541 -26.72 36.17 -16.67
CA ASP A 541 -27.50 37.39 -16.43
C ASP A 541 -27.07 38.53 -17.36
N ASP A 542 -25.77 38.73 -17.62
CA ASP A 542 -25.31 39.72 -18.60
C ASP A 542 -24.36 39.28 -19.75
N LEU A 543 -23.58 38.19 -19.63
CA LEU A 543 -22.87 37.47 -20.72
C LEU A 543 -22.19 38.38 -21.76
N ASP A 544 -20.95 38.80 -21.52
CA ASP A 544 -20.22 39.59 -22.49
C ASP A 544 -19.68 38.70 -23.65
N SER A 545 -19.45 39.34 -24.79
CA SER A 545 -19.01 38.63 -26.00
C SER A 545 -18.16 39.58 -26.81
N GLU A 546 -16.95 39.78 -26.29
CA GLU A 546 -16.00 40.73 -26.82
C GLU A 546 -15.20 40.15 -27.99
N THR A 547 -14.70 41.06 -28.82
CA THR A 547 -13.91 40.67 -30.00
C THR A 547 -12.83 41.70 -30.27
N GLY A 548 -11.58 41.26 -30.11
CA GLY A 548 -10.37 42.04 -30.39
C GLY A 548 -10.20 42.39 -31.86
N THR A 549 -9.06 43.00 -32.20
CA THR A 549 -8.94 43.73 -33.47
C THR A 549 -8.07 43.06 -34.53
N SER A 550 -6.75 43.25 -34.46
CA SER A 550 -5.70 42.57 -35.22
C SER A 550 -4.33 43.11 -34.77
N GLY A 551 -4.07 43.17 -33.47
CA GLY A 551 -2.81 43.69 -32.93
C GLY A 551 -2.88 44.43 -31.59
N ALA A 552 -2.50 43.74 -30.52
CA ALA A 552 -2.21 44.23 -29.17
C ALA A 552 -3.42 44.90 -28.50
N ASP A 553 -4.45 44.09 -28.24
CA ASP A 553 -5.61 44.43 -27.43
C ASP A 553 -5.46 43.89 -25.98
N LEU A 554 -6.26 44.41 -25.05
CA LEU A 554 -6.37 43.95 -23.66
C LEU A 554 -7.85 43.72 -23.38
N ILE A 555 -8.21 42.50 -23.00
CA ILE A 555 -9.56 42.01 -22.78
C ILE A 555 -9.63 41.44 -21.36
N SER A 556 -10.75 41.68 -20.70
CA SER A 556 -11.13 41.11 -19.41
C SER A 556 -12.62 41.38 -19.26
N THR A 557 -13.40 40.36 -18.88
CA THR A 557 -14.85 40.40 -19.05
C THR A 557 -15.60 40.37 -17.72
N GLY A 558 -15.38 39.43 -16.80
CA GLY A 558 -15.97 39.58 -15.46
C GLY A 558 -15.86 38.42 -14.46
N ASP A 559 -17.04 37.87 -14.16
CA ASP A 559 -17.34 36.78 -13.23
C ASP A 559 -18.63 36.06 -13.73
N ASP A 560 -18.61 35.59 -15.01
CA ASP A 560 -19.73 35.07 -15.84
C ASP A 560 -19.22 34.14 -17.01
N ASP A 561 -20.04 33.20 -17.53
CA ASP A 561 -19.85 32.36 -18.77
C ASP A 561 -19.65 33.21 -20.03
N ASP A 562 -18.42 33.68 -20.26
CA ASP A 562 -18.11 34.62 -21.33
C ASP A 562 -17.76 33.95 -22.67
N THR A 563 -17.55 34.76 -23.72
CA THR A 563 -17.05 34.24 -25.00
C THR A 563 -16.12 35.24 -25.66
N ILE A 564 -14.82 35.02 -25.47
CA ILE A 564 -13.73 35.91 -25.85
C ILE A 564 -13.12 35.48 -27.20
N VAL A 565 -12.97 36.43 -28.12
CA VAL A 565 -12.19 36.23 -29.35
C VAL A 565 -11.19 37.37 -29.51
N ALA A 566 -9.95 37.21 -29.03
CA ALA A 566 -8.91 38.24 -29.18
C ALA A 566 -8.56 38.45 -30.67
N GLY A 567 -8.43 37.36 -31.43
CA GLY A 567 -8.39 37.37 -32.90
C GLY A 567 -7.06 37.81 -33.50
N GLY A 568 -6.03 37.98 -32.67
CA GLY A 568 -4.63 37.88 -33.05
C GLY A 568 -3.84 39.19 -33.05
N GLY A 569 -2.77 39.22 -32.26
CA GLY A 569 -1.91 40.40 -32.16
C GLY A 569 -0.61 40.22 -31.37
N ALA A 570 -0.73 40.48 -30.08
CA ALA A 570 0.21 40.25 -28.98
C ALA A 570 -0.59 40.68 -27.74
N ASP A 571 -1.63 39.91 -27.48
CA ASP A 571 -2.85 40.31 -26.79
C ASP A 571 -2.82 39.82 -25.32
N THR A 572 -3.67 40.39 -24.47
CA THR A 572 -3.73 40.03 -23.06
C THR A 572 -5.18 39.79 -22.68
N VAL A 573 -5.49 38.59 -22.21
CA VAL A 573 -6.82 38.16 -21.78
C VAL A 573 -6.75 37.78 -20.31
N LEU A 574 -7.76 38.23 -19.55
CA LEU A 574 -7.97 37.91 -18.14
C LEU A 574 -9.46 37.57 -18.02
N PRO A 575 -9.87 36.32 -18.31
CA PRO A 575 -11.28 35.97 -18.56
C PRO A 575 -12.18 36.36 -17.39
N GLY A 576 -12.07 35.68 -16.24
CA GLY A 576 -12.75 36.08 -15.02
C GLY A 576 -12.72 35.06 -13.89
N ILE A 577 -13.91 34.47 -13.68
CA ILE A 577 -14.31 33.36 -12.82
C ILE A 577 -15.58 32.79 -13.51
N ASP A 578 -15.80 31.47 -13.48
CA ASP A 578 -16.85 30.69 -14.20
C ASP A 578 -16.42 30.23 -15.62
N ASP A 579 -16.99 29.11 -16.10
CA ASP A 579 -16.66 28.41 -17.36
C ASP A 579 -16.57 29.33 -18.62
N ASP A 580 -15.37 29.72 -19.06
CA ASP A 580 -15.16 30.67 -20.17
C ASP A 580 -14.79 29.99 -21.52
N LEU A 581 -15.01 30.68 -22.64
CA LEU A 581 -14.73 30.19 -23.99
C LEU A 581 -13.83 31.16 -24.77
N VAL A 582 -12.54 30.84 -24.87
CA VAL A 582 -11.49 31.76 -25.32
C VAL A 582 -10.79 31.33 -26.63
N ASP A 583 -10.81 32.22 -27.64
CA ASP A 583 -10.06 32.13 -28.91
C ASP A 583 -9.03 33.27 -28.96
N LEU A 584 -7.78 33.00 -28.57
CA LEU A 584 -6.68 33.97 -28.64
C LEU A 584 -6.35 34.27 -30.13
N GLY A 585 -6.21 33.21 -30.92
CA GLY A 585 -6.38 33.22 -32.38
C GLY A 585 -5.17 33.68 -33.19
N GLY A 586 -4.12 34.21 -32.55
CA GLY A 586 -2.76 34.17 -33.09
C GLY A 586 -1.97 35.48 -33.05
N GLY A 587 -1.03 35.55 -32.12
CA GLY A 587 -0.09 36.65 -31.97
C GLY A 587 1.20 36.24 -31.25
N ASN A 588 1.23 36.57 -29.96
CA ASN A 588 2.20 36.19 -28.92
C ASN A 588 1.50 36.62 -27.64
N ASP A 589 0.49 35.83 -27.27
CA ASP A 589 -0.67 36.25 -26.50
C ASP A 589 -0.58 35.65 -25.07
N TYR A 590 -1.16 36.34 -24.09
CA TYR A 590 -1.10 35.95 -22.67
C TYR A 590 -2.50 35.84 -22.08
N LEU A 591 -2.83 34.66 -21.57
CA LEU A 591 -4.01 34.37 -20.78
C LEU A 591 -3.57 34.10 -19.33
N PHE A 592 -4.33 34.63 -18.38
CA PHE A 592 -4.29 34.23 -16.98
C PHE A 592 -5.72 34.26 -16.47
N ASP A 593 -6.30 33.09 -16.25
CA ASP A 593 -7.50 32.94 -15.44
C ASP A 593 -7.12 32.55 -13.99
N VAL A 594 -8.12 32.22 -13.17
CA VAL A 594 -7.95 31.74 -11.80
C VAL A 594 -8.91 30.60 -11.43
N GLN A 595 -10.15 30.54 -11.94
CA GLN A 595 -11.17 29.57 -11.49
C GLN A 595 -12.35 29.44 -12.50
N GLY A 596 -12.42 28.35 -13.25
CA GLY A 596 -13.54 28.04 -14.16
C GLY A 596 -13.21 26.83 -15.02
N ALA A 597 -14.22 26.10 -15.51
CA ALA A 597 -14.01 24.95 -16.38
C ALA A 597 -13.86 25.39 -17.85
N ASP A 598 -12.73 26.02 -18.21
CA ASP A 598 -12.60 26.76 -19.47
C ASP A 598 -12.44 25.88 -20.71
N THR A 599 -12.71 26.48 -21.87
CA THR A 599 -12.31 25.95 -23.17
C THR A 599 -11.46 26.97 -23.91
N ILE A 600 -10.14 26.76 -23.91
CA ILE A 600 -9.14 27.71 -24.38
C ILE A 600 -8.49 27.25 -25.68
N SER A 601 -8.31 28.16 -26.63
CA SER A 601 -7.54 27.95 -27.85
C SER A 601 -6.50 29.06 -28.10
N GLY A 602 -5.21 28.69 -28.10
CA GLY A 602 -4.08 29.59 -28.35
C GLY A 602 -4.01 30.05 -29.81
N GLY A 603 -3.96 29.09 -30.73
CA GLY A 603 -4.14 29.33 -32.16
C GLY A 603 -2.82 29.40 -32.93
N GLN A 604 -2.13 30.54 -32.93
CA GLN A 604 -0.98 30.78 -33.83
C GLN A 604 -0.01 31.85 -33.30
N GLY A 605 0.79 31.53 -32.29
CA GLY A 605 1.76 32.45 -31.69
C GLY A 605 2.97 31.74 -31.08
N ASN A 606 3.57 32.36 -30.07
CA ASN A 606 4.20 31.66 -28.97
C ASN A 606 3.46 32.25 -27.78
N ASP A 607 2.50 31.51 -27.28
CA ASP A 607 1.47 32.01 -26.38
C ASP A 607 1.75 31.49 -24.96
N THR A 608 1.08 32.07 -23.97
CA THR A 608 1.28 31.72 -22.55
C THR A 608 -0.10 31.66 -21.92
N ILE A 609 -0.49 30.46 -21.51
CA ILE A 609 -1.78 30.13 -20.96
C ILE A 609 -1.53 29.67 -19.53
N ILE A 610 -2.20 30.30 -18.59
CA ILE A 610 -2.31 29.86 -17.20
C ILE A 610 -3.81 29.82 -16.95
N ALA A 611 -4.34 28.62 -16.75
CA ALA A 611 -5.76 28.35 -16.58
C ALA A 611 -5.92 27.58 -15.25
N GLY A 612 -6.92 27.95 -14.47
CA GLY A 612 -6.90 27.69 -13.02
C GLY A 612 -5.72 28.32 -12.27
N ILE A 613 -5.68 28.06 -10.97
CA ILE A 613 -4.50 28.16 -10.09
C ILE A 613 -4.69 27.14 -8.96
N ASP A 614 -3.63 26.40 -8.58
CA ASP A 614 -3.58 25.57 -7.36
C ASP A 614 -4.20 26.34 -6.15
N THR A 615 -5.37 25.88 -5.70
CA THR A 615 -6.10 26.41 -4.56
C THR A 615 -6.25 25.41 -3.42
N PHE A 616 -6.49 24.12 -3.71
CA PHE A 616 -6.71 23.07 -2.70
C PHE A 616 -6.26 21.67 -3.18
N SER A 617 -5.18 21.14 -2.61
CA SER A 617 -4.78 19.72 -2.79
C SER A 617 -5.79 18.74 -2.15
N ASP A 618 -6.04 17.60 -2.81
CA ASP A 618 -6.91 16.52 -2.31
C ASP A 618 -6.20 15.48 -1.40
N TYR A 619 -4.92 15.69 -1.10
CA TYR A 619 -4.12 14.78 -0.27
C TYR A 619 -4.30 15.11 1.23
N GLU A 620 -4.65 14.11 2.05
CA GLU A 620 -4.94 14.33 3.47
C GLU A 620 -3.74 14.95 4.22
N ASN A 621 -3.91 16.22 4.63
CA ASN A 621 -2.97 17.05 5.37
C ASN A 621 -1.83 17.73 4.58
N ASP A 622 -1.73 17.60 3.26
CA ASP A 622 -0.67 18.30 2.51
C ASP A 622 -1.00 19.78 2.30
N ASP A 623 -2.23 20.11 1.88
CA ASP A 623 -2.67 21.50 1.66
C ASP A 623 -2.33 22.42 2.87
N PRO A 624 -1.48 23.45 2.67
CA PRO A 624 -1.17 24.45 3.70
C PRO A 624 -2.39 25.17 4.28
N ALA A 625 -3.50 25.25 3.55
CA ALA A 625 -4.77 25.83 3.98
C ALA A 625 -5.67 24.86 4.77
N PHE A 626 -5.46 23.53 4.70
CA PHE A 626 -6.06 22.50 5.56
C PHE A 626 -5.07 21.85 6.56
N ALA A 627 -3.81 22.28 6.62
CA ALA A 627 -2.81 21.80 7.58
C ALA A 627 -3.25 21.87 9.07
N PRO A 628 -2.71 21.01 9.97
CA PRO A 628 -3.17 20.90 11.36
C PRO A 628 -3.14 22.23 12.17
N GLY A 629 -4.33 22.80 12.37
CA GLY A 629 -4.53 24.08 13.06
C GLY A 629 -4.82 25.27 12.15
N SER A 630 -5.06 25.04 10.85
CA SER A 630 -5.56 26.05 9.93
C SER A 630 -6.98 26.53 10.32
N PRO A 631 -7.40 27.74 9.91
CA PRO A 631 -8.74 28.24 10.21
C PRO A 631 -9.88 27.55 9.44
N LEU A 632 -9.58 26.85 8.35
CA LEU A 632 -10.59 26.25 7.45
C LEU A 632 -10.96 24.83 7.90
N ARG A 633 -9.96 23.97 8.12
CA ARG A 633 -10.13 22.63 8.69
C ARG A 633 -10.89 22.62 10.02
N ASP A 634 -10.49 23.50 10.94
CA ASP A 634 -11.13 23.63 12.27
C ASP A 634 -12.59 24.14 12.23
N VAL A 635 -13.07 24.61 11.07
CA VAL A 635 -14.40 25.23 10.90
C VAL A 635 -15.34 24.42 10.01
N PHE A 636 -14.83 23.84 8.91
CA PHE A 636 -15.62 23.10 7.92
C PHE A 636 -15.45 21.58 8.02
N GLY A 637 -14.26 21.11 8.43
CA GLY A 637 -14.00 19.68 8.67
C GLY A 637 -13.57 18.88 7.45
N PHE A 638 -13.17 19.54 6.36
CA PHE A 638 -12.42 18.93 5.25
C PHE A 638 -10.95 18.69 5.64
N THR A 639 -10.34 17.71 4.99
CA THR A 639 -8.92 17.31 5.13
C THR A 639 -8.15 17.34 3.82
N SER A 640 -8.87 17.54 2.72
CA SER A 640 -8.55 17.45 1.29
C SER A 640 -9.57 18.30 0.52
N ASP A 641 -9.35 18.56 -0.78
CA ASP A 641 -10.48 18.83 -1.67
C ASP A 641 -11.48 17.63 -1.76
N PRO A 642 -12.80 17.88 -1.94
CA PRO A 642 -13.82 16.83 -2.15
C PRO A 642 -14.30 16.52 -3.59
N ASN A 643 -13.88 17.18 -4.68
CA ASN A 643 -14.43 16.99 -6.05
C ASN A 643 -13.52 17.44 -7.23
N GLN A 644 -12.63 16.54 -7.65
CA GLN A 644 -11.78 16.45 -8.88
C GLN A 644 -12.44 16.72 -10.28
N GLU A 645 -13.57 17.42 -10.34
CA GLU A 645 -14.40 17.60 -11.55
C GLU A 645 -15.16 18.96 -11.61
N ASP A 646 -14.84 20.01 -10.84
CA ASP A 646 -15.59 21.30 -10.88
C ASP A 646 -14.86 22.57 -11.36
N GLY A 647 -13.55 22.51 -11.59
CA GLY A 647 -12.73 23.50 -12.29
C GLY A 647 -12.16 23.06 -13.65
N ARG A 648 -12.45 21.84 -14.12
CA ARG A 648 -11.76 21.22 -15.27
C ARG A 648 -11.64 22.05 -16.57
N ASP A 649 -10.40 22.27 -16.99
CA ASP A 649 -10.00 22.94 -18.21
C ASP A 649 -9.87 22.05 -19.45
N SER A 650 -9.95 22.70 -20.62
CA SER A 650 -9.69 22.09 -21.93
C SER A 650 -8.89 23.04 -22.84
N VAL A 651 -7.57 22.85 -22.90
CA VAL A 651 -6.62 23.76 -23.58
C VAL A 651 -6.05 23.14 -24.88
N ASP A 652 -6.16 23.86 -26.00
CA ASP A 652 -5.54 23.53 -27.30
C ASP A 652 -4.67 24.70 -27.80
N GLY A 653 -3.34 24.57 -27.73
CA GLY A 653 -2.39 25.58 -28.22
C GLY A 653 -2.46 25.81 -29.75
N GLU A 654 -2.98 24.84 -30.53
CA GLU A 654 -2.92 24.71 -32.00
C GLU A 654 -1.51 24.75 -32.64
N GLY A 655 -0.57 25.56 -32.15
CA GLY A 655 0.85 25.46 -32.48
C GLY A 655 1.65 26.76 -32.50
N GLY A 656 2.65 26.81 -31.61
CA GLY A 656 3.59 27.90 -31.47
C GLY A 656 5.04 27.48 -31.15
N ASP A 657 5.50 27.87 -29.97
CA ASP A 657 6.40 27.13 -29.07
C ASP A 657 5.90 27.65 -27.70
N ASP A 658 4.89 26.97 -27.15
CA ASP A 658 3.91 27.53 -26.21
C ASP A 658 4.20 27.16 -24.74
N TYR A 659 3.56 27.86 -23.79
CA TYR A 659 3.61 27.57 -22.35
C TYR A 659 2.18 27.42 -21.82
N ILE A 660 1.90 26.29 -21.18
CA ILE A 660 0.61 25.96 -20.55
C ILE A 660 0.89 25.49 -19.12
N GLU A 661 0.09 25.97 -18.17
CA GLU A 661 0.11 25.66 -16.74
C GLU A 661 -1.37 25.58 -16.33
N THR A 662 -1.77 24.45 -15.75
CA THR A 662 -3.16 24.12 -15.37
C THR A 662 -3.30 23.95 -13.84
N GLY A 663 -4.48 23.50 -13.37
CA GLY A 663 -4.93 23.72 -11.99
C GLY A 663 -4.84 22.51 -11.04
N ASP A 664 -5.84 22.45 -10.17
CA ASP A 664 -6.12 21.42 -9.18
C ASP A 664 -7.34 20.56 -9.57
N ASP A 665 -7.47 20.24 -10.86
CA ASP A 665 -8.61 19.56 -11.47
C ASP A 665 -8.18 18.67 -12.65
N ARG A 666 -8.97 17.64 -12.95
CA ARG A 666 -8.59 16.56 -13.88
C ARG A 666 -8.68 16.93 -15.37
N ASP A 667 -7.66 17.63 -15.85
CA ASP A 667 -7.70 18.43 -17.08
C ASP A 667 -7.54 17.67 -18.41
N THR A 668 -7.43 18.41 -19.51
CA THR A 668 -7.18 17.87 -20.85
C THR A 668 -6.44 18.87 -21.74
N ILE A 669 -5.11 18.68 -21.81
CA ILE A 669 -4.19 19.61 -22.46
C ILE A 669 -3.72 19.11 -23.83
N THR A 670 -3.43 20.02 -24.75
CA THR A 670 -2.83 19.74 -26.06
C THR A 670 -2.00 20.94 -26.53
N GLY A 671 -0.67 20.82 -26.58
CA GLY A 671 0.22 21.87 -27.11
C GLY A 671 0.10 21.99 -28.64
N GLY A 672 0.44 20.90 -29.32
CA GLY A 672 -0.08 20.57 -30.65
C GLY A 672 0.83 20.89 -31.84
N GLY A 673 1.81 21.79 -31.74
CA GLY A 673 2.44 22.32 -32.94
C GLY A 673 3.68 23.22 -32.83
N GLY A 674 4.35 23.23 -31.68
CA GLY A 674 5.62 23.92 -31.45
C GLY A 674 6.57 23.07 -30.62
N ASN A 675 7.65 23.66 -30.09
CA ASN A 675 8.39 23.08 -28.96
C ASN A 675 7.69 23.57 -27.66
N ASP A 676 6.67 22.85 -27.22
CA ASP A 676 5.72 23.32 -26.21
C ASP A 676 6.17 22.91 -24.79
N THR A 677 5.74 23.64 -23.76
CA THR A 677 6.02 23.38 -22.34
C THR A 677 4.70 23.33 -21.58
N ILE A 678 4.44 22.22 -20.89
CA ILE A 678 3.17 21.94 -20.21
C ILE A 678 3.47 21.43 -18.81
N ASP A 679 2.82 22.05 -17.81
CA ASP A 679 2.69 21.61 -16.42
C ASP A 679 1.21 21.21 -16.23
N GLY A 680 0.94 19.96 -15.84
CA GLY A 680 -0.42 19.45 -15.62
C GLY A 680 -1.03 20.05 -14.36
N GLY A 681 -0.58 19.59 -13.19
CA GLY A 681 -0.96 20.14 -11.90
C GLY A 681 -1.23 19.07 -10.85
N ILE A 682 -2.50 18.92 -10.47
CA ILE A 682 -3.01 17.89 -9.56
C ILE A 682 -4.28 17.30 -10.20
N ASP A 683 -4.49 15.98 -10.04
CA ASP A 683 -5.50 15.08 -10.62
C ASP A 683 -5.21 14.48 -12.02
N ASP A 684 -5.41 13.15 -12.14
CA ASP A 684 -5.25 12.27 -13.32
C ASP A 684 -5.40 12.93 -14.72
N ASP A 685 -4.38 13.63 -15.20
CA ASP A 685 -4.43 14.57 -16.31
C ASP A 685 -4.24 13.87 -17.68
N LEU A 686 -4.50 14.60 -18.77
CA LEU A 686 -4.61 14.06 -20.12
C LEU A 686 -3.86 14.91 -21.17
N ILE A 687 -2.55 14.96 -21.01
CA ILE A 687 -1.58 15.83 -21.69
C ILE A 687 -1.13 15.29 -23.06
N ARG A 688 -0.96 16.18 -24.07
CA ARG A 688 -0.43 15.82 -25.41
C ARG A 688 0.47 16.89 -26.07
N GLY A 689 1.74 16.57 -26.32
CA GLY A 689 2.67 17.42 -27.10
C GLY A 689 2.34 17.45 -28.60
N ASN A 690 2.22 16.28 -29.22
CA ASN A 690 1.96 15.98 -30.63
C ASN A 690 3.09 16.24 -31.65
N GLN A 691 3.87 17.33 -31.55
CA GLN A 691 4.63 17.87 -32.70
C GLN A 691 5.87 18.76 -32.39
N GLY A 692 6.53 18.62 -31.25
CA GLY A 692 7.70 19.45 -30.90
C GLY A 692 9.07 18.80 -30.90
N ASP A 693 9.94 19.37 -30.06
CA ASP A 693 10.67 18.61 -29.05
C ASP A 693 10.10 19.18 -27.72
N ASP A 694 9.13 18.48 -27.14
CA ASP A 694 8.21 19.00 -26.11
C ASP A 694 8.72 18.77 -24.66
N SER A 695 8.16 19.48 -23.69
CA SER A 695 8.45 19.32 -22.25
C SER A 695 7.15 19.23 -21.48
N LEU A 696 6.84 18.05 -20.95
CA LEU A 696 5.58 17.70 -20.30
C LEU A 696 5.89 17.25 -18.86
N ILE A 697 5.16 17.81 -17.90
CA ILE A 697 5.13 17.40 -16.49
C ILE A 697 3.67 17.01 -16.20
N GLY A 698 3.48 15.86 -15.55
CA GLY A 698 2.19 15.46 -14.97
C GLY A 698 1.91 16.24 -13.69
N GLY A 699 2.24 15.65 -12.55
CA GLY A 699 2.35 16.35 -11.27
C GLY A 699 1.91 15.51 -10.07
N HIS A 700 0.62 15.24 -9.98
CA HIS A 700 -0.02 14.42 -8.94
C HIS A 700 -1.31 13.80 -9.50
N GLY A 701 -1.59 12.54 -9.14
CA GLY A 701 -2.67 11.74 -9.72
C GLY A 701 -2.17 10.76 -10.77
N SER A 702 -3.08 9.94 -11.31
CA SER A 702 -2.77 8.88 -12.29
C SER A 702 -2.87 9.38 -13.74
N ASP A 703 -1.80 9.95 -14.29
CA ASP A 703 -1.82 10.74 -15.52
C ASP A 703 -1.75 9.91 -16.81
N THR A 704 -1.98 10.57 -17.96
CA THR A 704 -1.82 9.96 -19.29
C THR A 704 -1.20 10.95 -20.28
N ILE A 705 0.11 10.79 -20.53
CA ILE A 705 0.94 11.74 -21.27
C ILE A 705 1.39 11.18 -22.64
N ASP A 706 1.11 11.91 -23.73
CA ASP A 706 1.46 11.57 -25.14
C ASP A 706 2.39 12.66 -25.73
N GLY A 707 3.71 12.43 -25.73
CA GLY A 707 4.72 13.33 -26.33
C GLY A 707 4.54 13.44 -27.84
N GLY A 708 4.69 12.31 -28.54
CA GLY A 708 4.03 12.07 -29.81
C GLY A 708 4.90 12.17 -31.06
N GLN A 709 5.72 13.23 -31.24
CA GLN A 709 6.63 13.39 -32.42
C GLN A 709 7.78 14.39 -32.21
N GLY A 710 8.68 14.17 -31.25
CA GLY A 710 9.85 15.03 -31.15
C GLY A 710 11.15 14.38 -30.67
N ASN A 711 11.58 14.85 -29.51
CA ASN A 711 12.71 14.38 -28.69
C ASN A 711 12.30 14.83 -27.28
N ASP A 712 11.22 14.23 -26.80
CA ASP A 712 10.29 14.84 -25.86
C ASP A 712 10.73 14.51 -24.42
N TYR A 713 10.57 15.46 -23.51
CA TYR A 713 10.82 15.30 -22.08
C TYR A 713 9.49 15.08 -21.37
N ILE A 714 9.39 14.00 -20.60
CA ILE A 714 8.21 13.62 -19.82
C ILE A 714 8.67 13.33 -18.40
N ASP A 715 8.11 14.04 -17.43
CA ASP A 715 8.12 13.72 -16.00
C ASP A 715 6.68 13.36 -15.62
N GLY A 716 6.45 12.18 -15.02
CA GLY A 716 5.28 11.97 -14.17
C GLY A 716 5.48 12.66 -12.82
N SER A 717 6.68 12.41 -12.24
CA SER A 717 7.13 12.85 -10.92
C SER A 717 6.94 14.33 -10.58
N ASN A 718 6.83 14.58 -9.28
CA ASN A 718 6.53 15.88 -8.69
C ASN A 718 7.82 16.65 -8.31
N ILE A 719 7.69 17.76 -7.59
CA ILE A 719 8.80 18.64 -7.18
C ILE A 719 9.68 18.10 -6.04
N ALA A 720 10.00 16.79 -6.06
CA ALA A 720 11.14 16.14 -5.40
C ALA A 720 11.21 16.32 -3.86
N SER A 721 10.06 16.53 -3.24
CA SER A 721 9.88 16.52 -1.78
C SER A 721 8.56 15.91 -1.32
N LEU A 722 7.79 15.37 -2.27
CA LEU A 722 6.54 14.64 -2.06
C LEU A 722 6.66 13.19 -2.56
N GLU A 723 7.67 12.87 -3.39
CA GLU A 723 8.16 11.48 -3.51
C GLU A 723 8.59 10.95 -2.13
N LEU A 724 7.98 9.83 -1.73
CA LEU A 724 8.04 9.16 -0.46
C LEU A 724 8.17 7.66 -0.69
N THR A 725 9.27 7.07 -0.22
CA THR A 725 9.41 5.61 -0.21
C THR A 725 8.24 4.94 0.50
N ASP A 726 7.90 3.74 0.05
CA ASP A 726 6.83 2.84 0.49
C ASP A 726 6.87 2.47 2.00
N ASP A 727 7.94 2.82 2.72
CA ASP A 727 8.02 2.77 4.19
C ASP A 727 7.46 4.02 4.91
N ILE A 728 7.06 5.06 4.16
CA ILE A 728 6.57 6.36 4.64
C ILE A 728 5.23 6.72 3.99
N ASP A 729 5.00 6.39 2.72
CA ASP A 729 3.69 6.59 2.09
C ASP A 729 2.59 5.72 2.74
N VAL A 730 1.33 6.12 2.52
CA VAL A 730 0.13 5.57 3.15
C VAL A 730 -0.97 5.16 2.16
N ASN A 731 -0.76 5.27 0.84
CA ASN A 731 -1.83 5.13 -0.17
C ASN A 731 -1.45 4.37 -1.47
N THR A 732 -0.16 4.25 -1.82
CA THR A 732 0.52 3.25 -2.71
C THR A 732 -0.26 2.66 -3.92
N GLU A 733 -1.14 3.43 -4.57
CA GLU A 733 -1.92 3.00 -5.75
C GLU A 733 -2.55 4.23 -6.49
N ASN A 734 -2.14 5.47 -6.21
CA ASN A 734 -2.83 6.71 -6.60
C ASN A 734 -2.16 7.55 -7.70
N ASP A 735 -0.83 7.56 -7.82
CA ASP A 735 -0.10 8.42 -8.76
C ASP A 735 0.48 7.57 -9.93
N ARG A 736 -0.32 6.66 -10.48
CA ARG A 736 0.12 5.66 -11.49
C ARG A 736 -0.08 6.13 -12.93
N ASP A 737 1.02 6.37 -13.62
CA ASP A 737 1.05 7.03 -14.92
C ASP A 737 1.08 6.11 -16.14
N LEU A 738 0.57 6.66 -17.25
CA LEU A 738 0.74 6.11 -18.59
C LEU A 738 1.53 7.09 -19.49
N LEU A 739 2.85 6.89 -19.54
CA LEU A 739 3.80 7.80 -20.20
C LEU A 739 4.24 7.29 -21.59
N GLN A 740 4.02 8.08 -22.65
CA GLN A 740 4.22 7.65 -24.04
C GLN A 740 4.99 8.67 -24.91
N GLY A 741 6.25 8.39 -25.29
CA GLY A 741 7.06 9.27 -26.18
C GLY A 741 6.72 9.15 -27.67
N PHE A 742 6.40 7.93 -28.12
CA PHE A 742 6.06 7.50 -29.49
C PHE A 742 7.11 7.61 -30.60
N LEU A 743 7.69 8.79 -30.89
CA LEU A 743 8.38 9.07 -32.18
C LEU A 743 9.56 10.06 -32.10
N GLY A 744 10.34 10.04 -31.04
CA GLY A 744 11.57 10.80 -30.96
C GLY A 744 12.78 10.04 -30.44
N ASN A 745 13.68 10.79 -29.83
CA ASN A 745 14.69 10.30 -28.89
C ASN A 745 14.24 10.85 -27.53
N ASP A 746 13.35 10.13 -26.88
CA ASP A 746 12.51 10.68 -25.81
C ASP A 746 13.14 10.39 -24.43
N THR A 747 12.83 11.20 -23.42
CA THR A 747 13.33 11.08 -22.05
C THR A 747 12.12 11.06 -21.11
N ILE A 748 11.91 9.93 -20.45
CA ILE A 748 10.74 9.65 -19.61
C ILE A 748 11.23 9.29 -18.21
N TYR A 749 10.63 9.93 -17.21
CA TYR A 749 10.69 9.57 -15.80
C TYR A 749 9.27 9.20 -15.37
N GLY A 750 9.12 8.09 -14.65
CA GLY A 750 7.93 7.79 -13.87
C GLY A 750 7.88 8.69 -12.62
N GLY A 751 7.73 8.08 -11.45
CA GLY A 751 8.00 8.72 -10.16
C GLY A 751 8.12 7.72 -9.02
N ASP A 752 7.09 7.71 -8.19
CA ASP A 752 6.73 6.65 -7.25
C ASP A 752 5.42 6.00 -7.77
N ASP A 753 4.94 4.89 -7.18
CA ASP A 753 3.76 4.10 -7.64
C ASP A 753 3.94 3.27 -8.96
N ASP A 754 3.11 2.22 -9.17
CA ASP A 754 3.25 1.25 -10.30
C ASP A 754 3.05 1.86 -11.72
N ASP A 755 4.10 2.43 -12.31
CA ASP A 755 4.04 3.16 -13.58
C ASP A 755 4.08 2.30 -14.88
N THR A 756 3.68 2.89 -16.02
CA THR A 756 3.72 2.26 -17.36
C THR A 756 4.41 3.13 -18.43
N LEU A 757 5.71 2.95 -18.62
CA LEU A 757 6.55 3.75 -19.52
C LEU A 757 6.76 3.14 -20.91
N GLN A 758 6.53 3.94 -21.97
CA GLN A 758 6.66 3.52 -23.38
C GLN A 758 7.37 4.58 -24.25
N GLY A 759 8.67 4.39 -24.53
CA GLY A 759 9.46 5.28 -25.40
C GLY A 759 8.99 5.21 -26.86
N GLY A 760 9.48 4.21 -27.59
CA GLY A 760 8.76 3.60 -28.71
C GLY A 760 9.47 3.63 -30.06
N SER A 761 10.34 4.61 -30.38
CA SER A 761 11.05 4.72 -31.68
C SER A 761 12.21 5.73 -31.79
N GLY A 762 13.21 5.64 -30.92
CA GLY A 762 14.50 6.29 -31.15
C GLY A 762 15.73 5.63 -30.54
N ASP A 763 16.53 6.44 -29.86
CA ASP A 763 17.47 5.95 -28.86
C ASP A 763 16.98 6.61 -27.56
N ASP A 764 16.01 5.97 -26.90
CA ASP A 764 15.17 6.55 -25.85
C ASP A 764 15.79 6.36 -24.44
N TYR A 765 15.35 7.14 -23.45
CA TYR A 765 15.74 7.01 -22.04
C TYR A 765 14.50 6.90 -21.15
N LEU A 766 14.40 5.83 -20.38
CA LEU A 766 13.32 5.55 -19.44
C LEU A 766 13.96 5.24 -18.05
N ASP A 767 13.65 6.05 -17.05
CA ASP A 767 13.77 5.72 -15.61
C ASP A 767 12.32 5.47 -15.14
N GLY A 768 12.04 4.36 -14.46
CA GLY A 768 10.80 4.17 -13.70
C GLY A 768 10.87 4.99 -12.42
N GLY A 769 10.94 4.35 -11.25
CA GLY A 769 11.53 5.01 -10.08
C GLY A 769 11.45 4.24 -8.76
N ILE A 770 10.24 4.19 -8.19
CA ILE A 770 9.86 3.40 -7.02
C ILE A 770 8.59 2.61 -7.39
N ASP A 771 8.38 1.44 -6.77
CA ASP A 771 7.26 0.49 -6.96
C ASP A 771 7.30 -0.34 -8.28
N ASP A 772 6.26 -1.12 -8.61
CA ASP A 772 6.34 -2.26 -9.57
C ASP A 772 6.12 -1.86 -11.07
N ASP A 773 7.11 -1.19 -11.68
CA ASP A 773 7.11 -0.66 -13.06
C ASP A 773 6.84 -1.65 -14.25
N GLU A 774 6.10 -1.24 -15.31
CA GLU A 774 6.12 -1.86 -16.67
C GLU A 774 6.81 -0.96 -17.72
N ILE A 775 8.08 -1.24 -18.05
CA ILE A 775 8.96 -0.39 -18.88
C ILE A 775 9.26 -0.99 -20.26
N SER A 776 9.02 -0.24 -21.35
CA SER A 776 9.29 -0.68 -22.72
C SER A 776 9.90 0.39 -23.64
N GLY A 777 11.17 0.20 -24.02
CA GLY A 777 11.88 1.07 -24.99
C GLY A 777 11.28 0.95 -26.39
N GLY A 778 11.57 -0.14 -27.10
CA GLY A 778 10.74 -0.62 -28.21
C GLY A 778 11.39 -0.65 -29.59
N ARG A 779 12.17 0.35 -30.03
CA ARG A 779 12.83 0.36 -31.36
C ARG A 779 13.96 1.38 -31.51
N ASP A 780 14.99 0.91 -32.21
CA ASP A 780 16.31 1.56 -32.25
C ASP A 780 16.90 1.49 -30.80
N ASN A 781 17.88 2.26 -30.32
CA ASN A 781 18.78 1.79 -29.21
C ASN A 781 18.50 2.42 -27.84
N ASP A 782 17.75 1.73 -26.98
CA ASP A 782 17.10 2.33 -25.81
C ASP A 782 17.89 2.12 -24.49
N THR A 783 17.70 3.01 -23.52
CA THR A 783 18.23 2.92 -22.15
C THR A 783 17.07 2.79 -21.17
N LEU A 784 17.04 1.72 -20.39
CA LEU A 784 16.00 1.44 -19.40
C LEU A 784 16.64 1.29 -18.02
N ILE A 785 15.99 1.87 -17.02
CA ILE A 785 16.23 1.69 -15.59
C ILE A 785 14.84 1.47 -14.98
N GLY A 786 14.69 0.47 -14.12
CA GLY A 786 13.54 0.41 -13.22
C GLY A 786 13.84 1.26 -11.99
N GLY A 787 13.95 0.67 -10.80
CA GLY A 787 14.58 1.41 -9.69
C GLY A 787 14.61 0.70 -8.34
N GLN A 788 13.49 0.80 -7.61
CA GLN A 788 13.17 0.05 -6.40
C GLN A 788 11.80 -0.58 -6.64
N GLY A 789 11.68 -1.90 -6.66
CA GLY A 789 10.43 -2.54 -7.08
C GLY A 789 10.64 -3.96 -7.60
N ASN A 790 9.64 -4.54 -8.25
CA ASN A 790 9.71 -5.87 -8.88
C ASN A 790 9.59 -5.74 -10.42
N ASP A 791 10.46 -4.93 -11.01
CA ASP A 791 10.34 -4.29 -12.33
C ASP A 791 10.15 -5.25 -13.53
N THR A 792 9.28 -4.86 -14.47
CA THR A 792 9.03 -5.60 -15.74
C THR A 792 9.59 -4.85 -16.95
N LEU A 793 10.85 -5.16 -17.32
CA LEU A 793 11.57 -4.43 -18.38
C LEU A 793 11.65 -5.17 -19.73
N ASN A 794 11.43 -4.44 -20.84
CA ASN A 794 11.58 -4.95 -22.20
C ASN A 794 12.11 -3.87 -23.18
N GLY A 795 13.43 -3.78 -23.35
CA GLY A 795 14.07 -2.81 -24.26
C GLY A 795 13.64 -2.90 -25.73
N GLY A 796 13.01 -3.99 -26.17
CA GLY A 796 12.38 -4.02 -27.48
C GLY A 796 13.36 -4.37 -28.60
N ALA A 797 13.80 -3.42 -29.44
CA ALA A 797 14.38 -3.77 -30.74
C ALA A 797 15.60 -2.93 -31.17
N GLY A 798 16.66 -2.92 -30.35
CA GLY A 798 17.89 -2.19 -30.64
C GLY A 798 19.20 -2.91 -30.34
N MET A 799 19.90 -2.37 -29.34
CA MET A 799 21.17 -2.79 -28.73
C MET A 799 21.21 -2.16 -27.33
N ASP A 800 20.25 -2.59 -26.51
CA ASP A 800 19.68 -1.76 -25.45
C ASP A 800 20.50 -1.85 -24.14
N ASP A 801 20.50 -0.81 -23.31
CA ASP A 801 21.24 -0.77 -22.03
C ASP A 801 20.19 -0.82 -20.90
N ILE A 802 19.95 -2.02 -20.37
CA ILE A 802 18.89 -2.29 -19.38
C ILE A 802 19.55 -2.49 -18.00
N GLN A 803 19.10 -1.73 -17.02
CA GLN A 803 19.26 -1.99 -15.59
C GLN A 803 17.86 -2.29 -15.05
N GLY A 804 17.70 -3.27 -14.17
CA GLY A 804 16.53 -3.29 -13.28
C GLY A 804 16.80 -2.29 -12.16
N GLY A 805 17.07 -2.76 -10.95
CA GLY A 805 17.79 -1.92 -9.98
C GLY A 805 18.02 -2.55 -8.62
N SER A 806 16.92 -2.70 -7.89
CA SER A 806 16.86 -3.29 -6.57
C SER A 806 15.75 -4.34 -6.56
N ASP A 807 15.87 -5.32 -5.68
CA ASP A 807 14.79 -6.27 -5.40
C ASP A 807 14.56 -7.32 -6.51
N ARG A 808 13.51 -7.33 -7.36
CA ARG A 808 13.21 -8.50 -8.22
C ARG A 808 12.80 -8.17 -9.65
N ASP A 809 13.78 -8.19 -10.55
CA ASP A 809 13.56 -7.73 -11.92
C ASP A 809 13.27 -8.87 -12.91
N VAL A 810 12.31 -8.65 -13.82
CA VAL A 810 11.92 -9.62 -14.86
C VAL A 810 12.20 -9.07 -16.27
N ILE A 811 13.46 -9.12 -16.67
CA ILE A 811 13.91 -8.63 -17.98
C ILE A 811 13.50 -9.58 -19.11
N PHE A 812 12.61 -9.14 -20.00
CA PHE A 812 12.06 -9.94 -21.10
C PHE A 812 12.89 -9.85 -22.40
N VAL A 813 13.11 -11.01 -23.04
CA VAL A 813 13.75 -11.07 -24.38
C VAL A 813 12.83 -11.78 -25.38
N ASP A 814 11.98 -10.96 -25.99
CA ASP A 814 10.88 -11.34 -26.88
C ASP A 814 11.36 -12.15 -28.11
N SER A 815 12.55 -11.83 -28.63
CA SER A 815 13.13 -12.57 -29.75
C SER A 815 14.66 -12.52 -29.82
N ALA A 816 15.26 -13.48 -30.54
CA ALA A 816 16.68 -13.48 -30.88
C ALA A 816 17.11 -12.40 -31.88
N ALA A 817 16.23 -11.45 -32.23
CA ALA A 817 16.54 -10.29 -33.05
C ALA A 817 16.32 -8.96 -32.29
N HIS A 818 15.71 -9.06 -31.11
CA HIS A 818 15.58 -8.00 -30.12
C HIS A 818 16.88 -8.02 -29.32
N GLY A 819 17.14 -9.14 -28.63
CA GLY A 819 18.34 -9.50 -27.86
C GLY A 819 19.76 -9.39 -28.48
N ILE A 820 20.03 -8.68 -29.58
CA ILE A 820 21.34 -8.68 -30.27
C ILE A 820 22.05 -7.32 -30.20
N GLY A 821 22.83 -7.18 -29.15
CA GLY A 821 23.76 -6.07 -28.91
C GLY A 821 23.73 -5.58 -27.46
N ASP A 822 22.63 -5.91 -26.81
CA ASP A 822 22.13 -5.42 -25.53
C ASP A 822 23.02 -5.81 -24.35
N THR A 823 22.92 -4.99 -23.31
CA THR A 823 23.47 -5.18 -21.98
C THR A 823 22.30 -5.30 -21.00
N VAL A 824 22.39 -6.24 -20.07
CA VAL A 824 21.46 -6.32 -18.92
C VAL A 824 22.28 -6.38 -17.64
N ASP A 825 22.21 -5.38 -16.78
CA ASP A 825 22.43 -5.55 -15.34
C ASP A 825 21.05 -5.88 -14.72
N GLY A 826 20.99 -6.85 -13.81
CA GLY A 826 19.84 -6.98 -12.92
C GLY A 826 19.95 -5.90 -11.84
N GLY A 827 20.21 -6.34 -10.62
CA GLY A 827 20.49 -5.46 -9.49
C GLY A 827 21.70 -5.85 -8.65
N SER A 828 21.83 -5.14 -7.54
CA SER A 828 22.40 -5.68 -6.30
C SER A 828 21.90 -4.91 -5.07
N GLY A 829 20.82 -4.14 -5.27
CA GLY A 829 20.00 -3.57 -4.21
C GLY A 829 18.98 -4.59 -3.73
N GLY A 830 18.56 -4.41 -2.49
CA GLY A 830 17.35 -5.01 -1.94
C GLY A 830 16.91 -4.07 -0.85
N PHE A 831 15.74 -3.45 -1.02
CA PHE A 831 15.19 -2.50 -0.08
C PHE A 831 14.71 -3.26 1.15
N VAL A 832 15.42 -3.13 2.27
CA VAL A 832 15.05 -3.83 3.50
C VAL A 832 13.88 -3.11 4.15
N ASP A 833 12.67 -3.53 3.77
CA ASP A 833 11.42 -3.20 4.42
C ASP A 833 11.58 -3.30 5.96
N VAL A 834 11.09 -2.28 6.63
CA VAL A 834 11.11 -2.13 8.08
C VAL A 834 9.92 -2.82 8.78
N ALA A 835 8.89 -3.23 8.02
CA ALA A 835 7.75 -4.00 8.49
C ALA A 835 8.02 -5.53 8.55
N ASP A 836 8.56 -6.16 7.50
CA ASP A 836 9.02 -7.58 7.50
C ASP A 836 10.54 -7.75 7.33
N PRO A 837 11.31 -7.65 8.42
CA PRO A 837 12.75 -7.89 8.42
C PRO A 837 13.17 -9.38 8.27
N GLU A 838 12.27 -10.34 7.99
CA GLU A 838 12.65 -11.73 7.65
C GLU A 838 12.86 -11.97 6.14
N ASP A 839 12.25 -11.20 5.22
CA ASP A 839 12.42 -11.39 3.76
C ASP A 839 13.58 -10.60 3.12
N ALA A 840 14.21 -9.73 3.91
CA ALA A 840 15.47 -9.02 3.67
C ALA A 840 16.66 -9.79 3.01
N PRO A 841 16.77 -11.14 3.04
CA PRO A 841 17.83 -11.88 2.35
C PRO A 841 17.38 -12.58 1.04
N ASN A 842 16.18 -12.32 0.51
CA ASN A 842 15.61 -13.01 -0.66
C ASN A 842 15.13 -12.08 -1.80
N GLN A 843 15.21 -10.77 -1.63
CA GLN A 843 14.70 -9.79 -2.59
C GLN A 843 15.51 -9.82 -3.89
N ASP A 844 16.73 -9.24 -3.90
CA ASP A 844 17.85 -9.34 -4.89
C ASP A 844 17.82 -10.68 -5.68
N TYR A 845 17.03 -10.74 -6.77
CA TYR A 845 16.75 -11.97 -7.51
C TYR A 845 16.22 -11.75 -8.94
N ASP A 846 17.13 -11.66 -9.90
CA ASP A 846 16.72 -11.25 -11.26
C ASP A 846 16.51 -12.41 -12.24
N ILE A 847 15.57 -12.21 -13.17
CA ILE A 847 15.03 -13.23 -14.07
C ILE A 847 15.15 -12.79 -15.54
N LEU A 848 16.29 -13.11 -16.17
CA LEU A 848 16.48 -12.88 -17.60
C LEU A 848 15.66 -13.88 -18.45
N ASN A 849 14.47 -13.45 -18.88
CA ASN A 849 13.43 -14.28 -19.48
C ASN A 849 13.64 -14.51 -21.00
N LEU A 850 14.59 -15.38 -21.33
CA LEU A 850 14.91 -15.80 -22.72
C LEU A 850 13.87 -16.75 -23.36
N SER A 851 12.59 -16.67 -22.99
CA SER A 851 11.53 -17.60 -23.44
C SER A 851 11.03 -17.33 -24.86
N GLY A 852 10.86 -16.06 -25.24
CA GLY A 852 10.39 -15.63 -26.58
C GLY A 852 11.36 -16.03 -27.71
N VAL A 853 12.66 -15.91 -27.42
CA VAL A 853 13.82 -16.27 -28.26
C VAL A 853 13.69 -17.63 -28.99
N GLY A 854 13.04 -18.63 -28.38
CA GLY A 854 13.06 -20.05 -28.81
C GLY A 854 12.21 -20.43 -30.04
N ARG A 855 11.82 -19.50 -30.92
CA ARG A 855 10.82 -19.74 -31.99
C ARG A 855 11.42 -19.77 -33.41
N GLN A 856 11.40 -20.96 -34.03
CA GLN A 856 11.79 -21.31 -35.43
C GLN A 856 13.28 -21.19 -35.81
N ASP A 857 13.99 -22.33 -35.87
CA ASP A 857 15.34 -22.47 -36.45
C ASP A 857 16.37 -21.44 -35.93
N ILE A 858 16.17 -20.95 -34.70
CA ILE A 858 17.09 -20.15 -33.89
C ILE A 858 17.10 -20.76 -32.48
N ASP A 859 18.26 -20.78 -31.82
CA ASP A 859 18.56 -21.44 -30.55
C ASP A 859 19.52 -20.54 -29.74
N TRP A 860 19.70 -20.74 -28.43
CA TRP A 860 20.60 -19.91 -27.62
C TRP A 860 21.47 -20.74 -26.67
N ARG A 861 22.59 -20.15 -26.20
CA ARG A 861 23.39 -20.72 -25.12
C ARG A 861 24.07 -19.63 -24.30
N LEU A 862 24.23 -19.87 -22.99
CA LEU A 862 25.09 -19.04 -22.15
C LEU A 862 26.56 -19.40 -22.36
N THR A 863 27.42 -18.40 -22.40
CA THR A 863 28.89 -18.53 -22.40
C THR A 863 29.50 -17.48 -21.48
N ASN A 864 30.83 -17.56 -21.29
CA ASN A 864 31.63 -16.75 -20.36
C ASN A 864 31.27 -16.82 -18.87
N VAL A 865 30.10 -17.39 -18.54
CA VAL A 865 29.45 -17.44 -17.23
C VAL A 865 30.40 -17.51 -16.03
N THR A 866 30.32 -16.50 -15.18
CA THR A 866 30.98 -16.38 -13.88
C THR A 866 29.94 -16.35 -12.76
N THR A 867 30.37 -16.14 -11.51
CA THR A 867 29.49 -15.45 -10.55
C THR A 867 29.93 -13.99 -10.62
N ASP A 868 28.92 -13.15 -10.67
CA ASP A 868 28.73 -11.82 -10.10
C ASP A 868 29.64 -11.37 -8.91
N SER A 869 29.30 -10.18 -8.42
CA SER A 869 29.97 -9.46 -7.35
C SER A 869 29.43 -9.77 -5.96
N ASN A 870 28.11 -9.92 -5.80
CA ASN A 870 27.42 -10.28 -4.54
C ASN A 870 27.65 -11.76 -4.16
N GLY A 871 27.45 -12.69 -5.10
CA GLY A 871 27.72 -14.12 -4.99
C GLY A 871 26.53 -15.05 -5.20
N ASN A 872 25.33 -14.54 -5.51
CA ASN A 872 24.07 -15.30 -5.50
C ASN A 872 23.67 -15.85 -6.90
N GLY A 873 23.87 -15.08 -7.96
CA GLY A 873 23.49 -15.33 -9.35
C GLY A 873 24.66 -15.65 -10.28
N ILE A 874 24.69 -15.01 -11.45
CA ILE A 874 25.68 -15.16 -12.52
C ILE A 874 25.76 -13.91 -13.45
N ASP A 875 26.99 -13.50 -13.80
CA ASP A 875 27.25 -12.73 -15.04
C ASP A 875 27.59 -13.66 -16.21
N GLY A 876 27.39 -13.21 -17.47
CA GLY A 876 27.70 -14.00 -18.66
C GLY A 876 27.42 -13.33 -20.02
N THR A 877 27.41 -14.16 -21.07
CA THR A 877 27.09 -13.77 -22.45
C THR A 877 26.09 -14.75 -23.05
N VAL A 878 24.93 -14.29 -23.51
CA VAL A 878 24.01 -15.07 -24.35
C VAL A 878 24.55 -15.09 -25.78
N GLU A 879 24.89 -16.27 -26.32
CA GLU A 879 25.17 -16.46 -27.75
C GLU A 879 23.91 -16.99 -28.46
N PHE A 880 23.27 -16.13 -29.28
CA PHE A 880 22.16 -16.51 -30.17
C PHE A 880 22.68 -17.25 -31.40
N LEU A 881 22.00 -18.30 -31.85
CA LEU A 881 22.49 -19.28 -32.81
C LEU A 881 21.50 -19.52 -33.95
N ASP A 882 21.98 -19.56 -35.20
CA ASP A 882 21.18 -20.03 -36.33
C ASP A 882 20.88 -21.54 -36.26
N GLY A 883 19.93 -22.01 -37.07
CA GLY A 883 19.57 -23.44 -37.21
C GLY A 883 20.67 -24.36 -37.76
N SER A 884 21.92 -23.87 -37.89
CA SER A 884 23.13 -24.67 -38.11
C SER A 884 24.06 -24.72 -36.88
N GLY A 885 23.74 -24.00 -35.80
CA GLY A 885 24.51 -23.84 -34.57
C GLY A 885 25.58 -22.75 -34.65
N ALA A 886 25.49 -21.82 -35.60
CA ALA A 886 26.44 -20.73 -35.78
C ALA A 886 25.91 -19.43 -35.14
N VAL A 887 26.77 -18.73 -34.40
CA VAL A 887 26.40 -17.51 -33.66
C VAL A 887 25.94 -16.40 -34.62
N THR A 888 24.76 -15.84 -34.37
CA THR A 888 24.17 -14.73 -35.12
C THR A 888 24.42 -13.37 -34.45
N GLY A 889 24.43 -13.34 -33.12
CA GLY A 889 24.70 -12.16 -32.29
C GLY A 889 24.87 -12.56 -30.81
N THR A 890 25.02 -11.57 -29.95
CA THR A 890 25.26 -11.73 -28.51
C THR A 890 24.66 -10.59 -27.71
N MET A 891 24.19 -10.92 -26.51
CA MET A 891 23.86 -10.02 -25.39
C MET A 891 24.83 -10.37 -24.24
N ASP A 892 25.34 -9.39 -23.52
CA ASP A 892 26.07 -9.59 -22.26
C ASP A 892 25.13 -9.29 -21.08
N PHE A 893 25.27 -10.00 -19.96
CA PHE A 893 24.43 -9.82 -18.77
C PHE A 893 25.23 -9.92 -17.47
N PHE A 894 24.76 -9.25 -16.42
CA PHE A 894 25.43 -9.08 -15.13
C PHE A 894 24.46 -9.26 -13.95
N GLU A 895 24.98 -9.75 -12.82
CA GLU A 895 24.22 -10.02 -11.57
C GLU A 895 22.80 -10.65 -11.80
N ILE A 896 22.66 -11.79 -12.52
CA ILE A 896 21.34 -12.45 -12.76
C ILE A 896 21.19 -13.79 -12.03
N GLU A 897 20.08 -14.00 -11.30
CA GLU A 897 19.82 -15.20 -10.49
C GLU A 897 19.33 -16.41 -11.30
N GLU A 898 18.33 -16.25 -12.18
CA GLU A 898 17.75 -17.35 -12.96
C GLU A 898 17.71 -17.15 -14.49
N VAL A 899 18.08 -18.24 -15.19
CA VAL A 899 17.72 -18.54 -16.57
C VAL A 899 17.33 -20.05 -16.66
N VAL A 900 16.16 -20.42 -17.19
CA VAL A 900 15.55 -21.80 -17.30
C VAL A 900 16.23 -22.76 -18.35
N PRO A 901 15.79 -24.01 -18.74
CA PRO A 901 14.83 -25.02 -18.20
C PRO A 901 15.41 -26.50 -17.96
N CYS A 902 14.66 -27.61 -18.23
CA CYS A 902 14.77 -28.94 -17.54
C CYS A 902 14.72 -30.31 -18.35
N PHE A 903 15.01 -31.49 -17.72
CA PHE A 903 14.76 -32.95 -18.07
C PHE A 903 15.75 -33.84 -18.95
N THR A 904 16.58 -34.77 -18.40
CA THR A 904 17.89 -35.22 -19.02
C THR A 904 17.95 -36.01 -20.37
N PRO A 905 19.03 -35.83 -21.20
CA PRO A 905 19.35 -36.66 -22.38
C PRO A 905 19.96 -38.05 -22.07
N GLY A 906 20.04 -38.89 -23.11
CA GLY A 906 20.27 -40.32 -23.02
C GLY A 906 18.98 -41.12 -22.73
N THR A 907 17.91 -40.40 -22.38
CA THR A 907 16.58 -40.90 -22.07
C THR A 907 15.87 -41.43 -23.31
N LEU A 908 15.35 -42.66 -23.24
CA LEU A 908 14.62 -43.30 -24.33
C LEU A 908 13.11 -43.06 -24.20
N ILE A 909 12.58 -42.20 -25.06
CA ILE A 909 11.15 -41.94 -25.20
C ILE A 909 10.53 -42.89 -26.24
N ALA A 910 9.43 -43.53 -25.92
CA ALA A 910 8.75 -44.46 -26.82
C ALA A 910 8.01 -43.73 -27.94
N THR A 911 8.31 -44.06 -29.21
CA THR A 911 7.56 -43.55 -30.37
C THR A 911 6.82 -44.68 -31.10
N PRO A 912 5.83 -44.39 -31.96
CA PRO A 912 5.17 -45.39 -32.83
C PRO A 912 6.12 -46.11 -33.80
N ARG A 913 7.40 -45.72 -33.87
CA ARG A 913 8.46 -46.35 -34.68
C ARG A 913 9.46 -47.15 -33.83
N GLY A 914 9.30 -47.18 -32.51
CA GLY A 914 10.24 -47.69 -31.51
C GLY A 914 10.74 -46.59 -30.56
N GLU A 915 11.49 -46.96 -29.53
CA GLU A 915 12.16 -45.98 -28.66
C GLU A 915 13.16 -45.11 -29.45
N ARG A 916 13.29 -43.85 -29.05
CA ARG A 916 14.27 -42.88 -29.54
C ARG A 916 14.84 -42.09 -28.37
N LEU A 917 16.05 -41.58 -28.52
CA LEU A 917 16.64 -40.67 -27.56
C LEU A 917 15.83 -39.36 -27.50
N VAL A 918 15.70 -38.75 -26.33
CA VAL A 918 15.01 -37.45 -26.17
C VAL A 918 15.73 -36.35 -26.96
N GLU A 919 17.07 -36.37 -26.98
CA GLU A 919 17.90 -35.48 -27.81
C GLU A 919 17.78 -35.71 -29.33
N ASP A 920 17.15 -36.81 -29.77
CA ASP A 920 16.82 -37.05 -31.18
C ASP A 920 15.41 -36.52 -31.55
N LEU A 921 14.56 -36.17 -30.57
CA LEU A 921 13.17 -35.73 -30.81
C LEU A 921 13.09 -34.28 -31.31
N LYS A 922 11.97 -33.95 -31.95
CA LYS A 922 11.67 -32.65 -32.55
C LYS A 922 10.17 -32.38 -32.52
N VAL A 923 9.79 -31.10 -32.62
CA VAL A 923 8.41 -30.69 -32.94
C VAL A 923 7.93 -31.43 -34.20
N GLY A 924 6.71 -31.97 -34.16
CA GLY A 924 6.14 -32.80 -35.22
C GLY A 924 6.56 -34.28 -35.22
N ASP A 925 7.49 -34.72 -34.36
CA ASP A 925 7.65 -36.15 -34.08
C ASP A 925 6.54 -36.64 -33.16
N ARG A 926 6.15 -37.92 -33.31
CA ARG A 926 5.06 -38.52 -32.54
C ARG A 926 5.57 -39.44 -31.45
N VAL A 927 5.03 -39.29 -30.24
CA VAL A 927 5.37 -40.07 -29.04
C VAL A 927 4.19 -40.96 -28.66
N ILE A 928 4.47 -42.06 -27.96
CA ILE A 928 3.45 -42.90 -27.31
C ILE A 928 3.25 -42.37 -25.90
N THR A 929 2.06 -41.83 -25.67
CA THR A 929 1.62 -41.32 -24.37
C THR A 929 0.66 -42.30 -23.73
N ARG A 930 0.44 -42.17 -22.41
CA ARG A 930 -0.33 -43.16 -21.65
C ARG A 930 -1.83 -42.95 -21.78
N ASP A 931 -2.27 -41.70 -21.80
CA ASP A 931 -3.65 -41.35 -21.52
C ASP A 931 -4.42 -41.02 -22.83
N ASN A 932 -3.86 -40.21 -23.76
CA ASN A 932 -4.47 -40.02 -25.10
C ASN A 932 -3.77 -40.77 -26.26
N GLY A 933 -2.63 -41.42 -26.01
CA GLY A 933 -2.13 -42.56 -26.78
C GLY A 933 -1.01 -42.28 -27.80
N ILE A 934 -1.25 -41.48 -28.84
CA ILE A 934 -0.19 -41.11 -29.82
C ILE A 934 -0.30 -39.63 -30.20
N GLN A 935 0.36 -38.79 -29.42
CA GLN A 935 0.44 -37.35 -29.65
C GLN A 935 1.64 -36.93 -30.48
N GLU A 936 1.59 -35.70 -30.95
CA GLU A 936 2.60 -35.02 -31.75
C GLU A 936 3.26 -33.95 -30.87
N ILE A 937 4.59 -33.96 -30.78
CA ILE A 937 5.34 -33.01 -29.95
C ILE A 937 5.13 -31.60 -30.50
N MET A 938 4.71 -30.67 -29.65
CA MET A 938 4.45 -29.27 -30.01
C MET A 938 5.65 -28.38 -29.75
N TRP A 939 6.48 -28.71 -28.74
CA TRP A 939 7.69 -27.95 -28.39
C TRP A 939 8.78 -28.88 -27.79
N VAL A 940 10.05 -28.47 -27.93
CA VAL A 940 11.24 -29.12 -27.34
C VAL A 940 12.22 -28.03 -26.89
N GLY A 941 12.69 -28.06 -25.64
CA GLY A 941 13.71 -27.14 -25.09
C GLY A 941 14.95 -27.88 -24.56
N ARG A 942 16.00 -27.15 -24.15
CA ARG A 942 17.22 -27.72 -23.54
C ARG A 942 17.98 -26.75 -22.62
N LYS A 943 18.64 -27.29 -21.58
CA LYS A 943 19.65 -26.67 -20.69
C LYS A 943 20.83 -27.63 -20.50
N ASP A 944 22.04 -27.10 -20.36
CA ASP A 944 23.23 -27.87 -19.96
C ASP A 944 23.82 -27.25 -18.68
N LEU A 945 23.89 -28.03 -17.58
CA LEU A 945 24.49 -27.65 -16.30
C LEU A 945 25.82 -28.36 -16.07
N THR A 946 26.77 -27.68 -15.44
CA THR A 946 28.06 -28.23 -15.01
C THR A 946 28.01 -28.76 -13.57
N GLY A 947 28.99 -29.57 -13.18
CA GLY A 947 29.17 -30.02 -11.80
C GLY A 947 29.68 -28.95 -10.84
N HIS A 948 29.83 -27.69 -11.28
CA HIS A 948 30.03 -26.53 -10.42
C HIS A 948 28.67 -25.93 -10.04
N ASP A 949 27.80 -25.76 -11.04
CA ASP A 949 26.44 -25.23 -10.91
C ASP A 949 25.60 -26.14 -9.99
N LEU A 950 25.69 -27.46 -10.18
CA LEU A 950 25.07 -28.46 -9.28
C LEU A 950 25.65 -28.46 -7.85
N ALA A 951 26.83 -27.88 -7.62
CA ALA A 951 27.40 -27.72 -6.29
C ALA A 951 27.00 -26.39 -5.62
N ARG A 952 26.48 -25.42 -6.39
CA ARG A 952 25.92 -24.14 -5.93
C ARG A 952 24.41 -24.15 -5.78
N LYS A 953 23.69 -24.83 -6.68
CA LYS A 953 22.25 -25.07 -6.63
C LYS A 953 21.94 -26.58 -6.44
N PRO A 954 22.19 -27.18 -5.24
CA PRO A 954 21.98 -28.62 -4.99
C PRO A 954 20.54 -29.09 -5.17
N HIS A 955 19.57 -28.17 -5.07
CA HIS A 955 18.17 -28.45 -5.36
C HIS A 955 17.91 -28.81 -6.85
N LEU A 956 18.92 -28.68 -7.73
CA LEU A 956 18.93 -29.15 -9.12
C LEU A 956 19.72 -30.46 -9.33
N SER A 957 20.37 -31.01 -8.29
CA SER A 957 21.11 -32.29 -8.33
C SER A 957 20.25 -33.39 -8.95
N PRO A 958 20.69 -34.06 -10.03
CA PRO A 958 19.83 -35.01 -10.72
C PRO A 958 19.56 -36.27 -9.89
N VAL A 959 18.30 -36.68 -9.87
CA VAL A 959 17.83 -37.87 -9.14
C VAL A 959 17.94 -39.10 -10.05
N LEU A 960 18.68 -40.11 -9.61
CA LEU A 960 18.78 -41.41 -10.25
C LEU A 960 17.73 -42.36 -9.68
N ILE A 961 16.79 -42.75 -10.53
CA ILE A 961 15.78 -43.76 -10.25
C ILE A 961 16.26 -45.07 -10.91
N LYS A 962 16.68 -46.03 -10.09
CA LYS A 962 17.25 -47.30 -10.58
C LYS A 962 16.17 -48.26 -11.08
N GLN A 963 16.58 -49.20 -11.94
CA GLN A 963 15.72 -50.21 -12.54
C GLN A 963 14.83 -50.90 -11.49
N GLY A 964 13.52 -50.73 -11.60
CA GLY A 964 12.52 -51.35 -10.74
C GLY A 964 12.15 -50.61 -9.45
N ALA A 965 12.75 -49.47 -9.13
CA ALA A 965 12.50 -48.73 -7.88
C ALA A 965 11.04 -48.22 -7.75
N LEU A 966 10.38 -47.88 -8.86
CA LEU A 966 9.00 -47.36 -8.86
C LEU A 966 7.93 -48.45 -8.73
N GLY A 967 8.34 -49.72 -8.62
CA GLY A 967 7.44 -50.88 -8.57
C GLY A 967 7.15 -51.49 -9.95
N ASN A 968 6.54 -52.69 -9.96
CA ASN A 968 6.29 -53.49 -11.17
C ASN A 968 7.50 -53.77 -12.10
N ASN A 969 8.73 -53.58 -11.61
CA ASN A 969 10.00 -53.56 -12.36
C ASN A 969 10.19 -52.31 -13.27
N LEU A 970 9.54 -51.19 -12.95
CA LEU A 970 9.73 -49.89 -13.61
C LEU A 970 10.64 -48.97 -12.77
N PRO A 971 11.45 -48.09 -13.38
CA PRO A 971 11.75 -48.01 -14.82
C PRO A 971 12.41 -49.30 -15.32
N GLU A 972 12.30 -49.60 -16.62
CA GLU A 972 12.94 -50.79 -17.20
C GLU A 972 14.46 -50.62 -17.35
N HIS A 973 14.96 -49.40 -17.25
CA HIS A 973 16.38 -49.03 -17.18
C HIS A 973 16.62 -47.99 -16.06
N ASP A 974 17.85 -47.89 -15.55
CA ASP A 974 18.21 -46.79 -14.66
C ASP A 974 17.98 -45.45 -15.39
N THR A 975 17.20 -44.53 -14.81
CA THR A 975 16.87 -43.23 -15.42
C THR A 975 17.31 -42.09 -14.52
N LEU A 976 17.82 -41.03 -15.15
CA LEU A 976 18.23 -39.79 -14.49
C LEU A 976 17.17 -38.72 -14.82
N VAL A 977 16.75 -37.94 -13.83
CA VAL A 977 15.71 -36.90 -13.99
C VAL A 977 16.00 -35.68 -13.10
N SER A 978 15.39 -34.53 -13.39
CA SER A 978 15.47 -33.37 -12.50
C SER A 978 14.67 -33.60 -11.21
N PRO A 979 15.04 -32.96 -10.09
CA PRO A 979 14.35 -33.07 -8.79
C PRO A 979 12.82 -32.88 -8.84
N ASN A 980 12.32 -31.89 -9.58
CA ASN A 980 10.87 -31.65 -9.70
C ASN A 980 10.16 -32.63 -10.66
N HIS A 981 10.89 -33.43 -11.45
CA HIS A 981 10.29 -34.28 -12.50
C HIS A 981 9.36 -35.35 -11.91
N ARG A 982 8.09 -35.34 -12.34
CA ARG A 982 7.07 -36.26 -11.85
C ARG A 982 7.12 -37.61 -12.58
N VAL A 983 7.14 -38.69 -11.79
CA VAL A 983 7.18 -40.08 -12.27
C VAL A 983 6.01 -40.88 -11.70
N LEU A 984 5.48 -41.82 -12.49
CA LEU A 984 4.35 -42.65 -12.08
C LEU A 984 4.84 -43.83 -11.21
N VAL A 985 4.55 -43.78 -9.91
CA VAL A 985 4.86 -44.85 -8.95
C VAL A 985 3.73 -45.87 -8.93
N ALA A 986 4.06 -47.15 -9.03
CA ALA A 986 3.10 -48.26 -9.10
C ALA A 986 3.59 -49.46 -8.29
N ASN A 987 3.44 -49.41 -6.97
CA ASN A 987 3.96 -50.42 -6.02
C ASN A 987 2.88 -50.90 -5.02
N ASP A 988 3.22 -51.82 -4.13
CA ASP A 988 2.25 -52.37 -3.15
C ASP A 988 1.83 -51.34 -2.07
N LYS A 989 2.52 -50.20 -1.94
CA LYS A 989 2.17 -49.12 -1.00
C LYS A 989 1.19 -48.11 -1.60
N THR A 990 1.26 -47.79 -2.90
CA THR A 990 0.36 -46.80 -3.52
C THR A 990 -1.11 -47.21 -3.33
N ALA A 991 -1.42 -48.46 -3.67
CA ALA A 991 -2.74 -49.08 -3.50
C ALA A 991 -3.14 -49.36 -2.03
N LEU A 992 -2.27 -49.07 -1.06
CA LEU A 992 -2.51 -49.24 0.37
C LEU A 992 -2.80 -47.91 1.07
N TYR A 993 -2.17 -46.81 0.64
CA TYR A 993 -2.27 -45.50 1.28
C TYR A 993 -3.18 -44.50 0.55
N PHE A 994 -3.32 -44.61 -0.78
CA PHE A 994 -4.06 -43.61 -1.60
C PHE A 994 -5.27 -44.17 -2.33
N GLU A 995 -5.61 -45.44 -2.07
CA GLU A 995 -6.58 -46.30 -2.80
C GLU A 995 -6.32 -46.48 -4.33
N GLU A 996 -5.51 -45.61 -4.93
CA GLU A 996 -5.05 -45.68 -6.32
C GLU A 996 -3.86 -46.61 -6.52
N ARG A 997 -3.82 -47.29 -7.67
CA ARG A 997 -2.75 -48.25 -7.98
C ARG A 997 -1.47 -47.61 -8.50
N GLU A 998 -1.59 -46.41 -9.07
CA GLU A 998 -0.54 -45.71 -9.79
C GLU A 998 -0.73 -44.21 -9.53
N VAL A 999 0.27 -43.53 -8.98
CA VAL A 999 0.20 -42.11 -8.59
C VAL A 999 1.43 -41.36 -9.10
N LEU A 1000 1.29 -40.07 -9.42
CA LEU A 1000 2.39 -39.22 -9.88
C LEU A 1000 3.12 -38.60 -8.69
N VAL A 1001 4.46 -38.65 -8.69
CA VAL A 1001 5.30 -38.14 -7.59
C VAL A 1001 6.56 -37.50 -8.15
N ALA A 1002 6.91 -36.29 -7.69
CA ALA A 1002 8.17 -35.63 -8.03
C ALA A 1002 9.39 -36.43 -7.51
N ALA A 1003 10.44 -36.53 -8.32
CA ALA A 1003 11.60 -37.37 -8.02
C ALA A 1003 12.28 -37.01 -6.68
N LYS A 1004 12.34 -35.73 -6.30
CA LYS A 1004 12.87 -35.26 -5.01
C LYS A 1004 12.08 -35.79 -3.80
N HIS A 1005 10.77 -36.00 -3.95
CA HIS A 1005 9.92 -36.57 -2.91
C HIS A 1005 10.01 -38.11 -2.80
N LEU A 1006 10.74 -38.76 -3.72
CA LEU A 1006 11.04 -40.19 -3.68
C LEU A 1006 12.43 -40.51 -3.10
N LEU A 1007 13.24 -39.50 -2.75
CA LEU A 1007 14.53 -39.69 -2.09
C LEU A 1007 14.34 -40.48 -0.78
N GLY A 1008 15.12 -41.55 -0.62
CA GLY A 1008 14.96 -42.52 0.48
C GLY A 1008 14.12 -43.76 0.14
N LEU A 1009 13.45 -43.81 -1.01
CA LEU A 1009 12.91 -45.06 -1.56
C LEU A 1009 14.07 -45.98 -1.99
N ASP A 1010 13.95 -47.29 -1.74
CA ASP A 1010 14.97 -48.30 -2.07
C ASP A 1010 15.31 -48.28 -3.58
N GLY A 1011 16.42 -47.63 -3.94
CA GLY A 1011 16.88 -47.47 -5.33
C GLY A 1011 16.60 -46.10 -5.98
N VAL A 1012 16.12 -45.11 -5.24
CA VAL A 1012 16.07 -43.70 -5.66
C VAL A 1012 17.10 -42.91 -4.86
N GLU A 1013 18.10 -42.37 -5.56
CA GLU A 1013 19.27 -41.70 -4.97
C GLU A 1013 19.59 -40.42 -5.75
N GLU A 1014 19.90 -39.33 -5.04
CA GLU A 1014 20.54 -38.15 -5.62
C GLU A 1014 21.97 -38.51 -6.09
N VAL A 1015 22.45 -37.94 -7.21
CA VAL A 1015 23.76 -38.30 -7.78
C VAL A 1015 24.61 -37.08 -8.12
N GLU A 1016 25.73 -36.96 -7.41
CA GLU A 1016 26.88 -36.12 -7.81
C GLU A 1016 27.33 -36.47 -9.24
N VAL A 1017 27.17 -35.53 -10.18
CA VAL A 1017 27.68 -35.65 -11.56
C VAL A 1017 28.53 -34.44 -11.94
N GLY A 1018 29.54 -34.65 -12.79
CA GLY A 1018 30.41 -33.57 -13.26
C GLY A 1018 29.76 -32.59 -14.26
N SER A 1019 28.54 -32.91 -14.70
CA SER A 1019 27.64 -32.12 -15.55
C SER A 1019 26.33 -32.88 -15.71
N VAL A 1020 25.18 -32.20 -15.77
CA VAL A 1020 23.92 -32.79 -16.23
C VAL A 1020 23.29 -31.92 -17.30
N SER A 1021 22.81 -32.54 -18.37
CA SER A 1021 22.00 -31.89 -19.38
C SER A 1021 20.52 -32.16 -19.10
N TYR A 1022 19.65 -31.33 -19.66
CA TYR A 1022 18.21 -31.25 -19.41
C TYR A 1022 17.54 -30.82 -20.74
N ILE A 1023 16.45 -31.47 -21.18
CA ILE A 1023 15.80 -31.42 -22.50
C ILE A 1023 14.29 -31.73 -22.38
N HIS A 1024 13.44 -30.70 -22.33
CA HIS A 1024 12.01 -30.87 -22.12
C HIS A 1024 11.23 -31.10 -23.43
N ILE A 1025 10.07 -31.77 -23.37
CA ILE A 1025 9.14 -31.94 -24.50
C ILE A 1025 7.67 -31.68 -24.07
N MET A 1026 6.91 -30.93 -24.87
CA MET A 1026 5.48 -30.63 -24.64
C MET A 1026 4.58 -31.10 -25.79
N PHE A 1027 3.28 -31.21 -25.53
CA PHE A 1027 2.26 -31.71 -26.46
C PHE A 1027 1.11 -30.68 -26.63
N GLU A 1028 0.01 -31.09 -27.27
CA GLU A 1028 -1.23 -30.30 -27.42
C GLU A 1028 -2.08 -30.34 -26.13
N GLN A 1029 -1.78 -31.26 -25.20
CA GLN A 1029 -2.47 -31.50 -23.93
C GLN A 1029 -1.48 -32.08 -22.91
N HIS A 1030 -1.82 -32.10 -21.62
CA HIS A 1030 -1.05 -32.85 -20.61
C HIS A 1030 -0.98 -34.34 -20.96
N GLU A 1031 0.21 -34.94 -20.85
CA GLU A 1031 0.45 -36.33 -21.19
C GLU A 1031 1.49 -36.98 -20.27
N VAL A 1032 1.29 -38.26 -19.96
CA VAL A 1032 2.34 -39.10 -19.35
C VAL A 1032 3.04 -39.89 -20.46
N VAL A 1033 4.31 -39.60 -20.74
CA VAL A 1033 5.14 -40.28 -21.74
C VAL A 1033 5.77 -41.56 -21.20
N LEU A 1034 6.03 -42.53 -22.08
CA LEU A 1034 6.83 -43.71 -21.74
C LEU A 1034 8.32 -43.41 -21.96
N SER A 1035 9.07 -43.32 -20.86
CA SER A 1035 10.44 -42.83 -20.75
C SER A 1035 11.31 -43.82 -19.98
N ASN A 1036 12.35 -44.37 -20.62
CA ASN A 1036 13.21 -45.45 -20.07
C ASN A 1036 12.43 -46.65 -19.50
N GLY A 1037 11.21 -46.89 -20.01
CA GLY A 1037 10.28 -47.91 -19.54
C GLY A 1037 9.42 -47.52 -18.33
N ALA A 1038 9.74 -46.44 -17.62
CA ALA A 1038 8.80 -45.81 -16.68
C ALA A 1038 7.82 -44.91 -17.42
N TRP A 1039 6.70 -44.61 -16.76
CA TRP A 1039 5.77 -43.60 -17.22
C TRP A 1039 6.07 -42.32 -16.45
N THR A 1040 6.38 -41.24 -17.16
CA THR A 1040 6.85 -39.97 -16.59
C THR A 1040 6.14 -38.81 -17.25
N GLU A 1041 6.07 -37.68 -16.56
CA GLU A 1041 5.28 -36.54 -17.03
C GLU A 1041 5.99 -35.75 -18.14
N SER A 1042 5.24 -35.34 -19.16
CA SER A 1042 5.61 -34.19 -20.00
C SER A 1042 4.74 -33.02 -19.56
N PHE A 1043 5.37 -31.90 -19.20
CA PHE A 1043 4.72 -30.86 -18.42
C PHE A 1043 3.76 -30.04 -19.28
N GLN A 1044 2.58 -29.78 -18.72
CA GLN A 1044 1.60 -28.77 -19.11
C GLN A 1044 0.55 -28.73 -17.98
N PRO A 1045 0.00 -27.56 -17.59
CA PRO A 1045 -0.96 -27.48 -16.48
C PRO A 1045 -2.30 -28.17 -16.82
N GLY A 1046 -2.45 -29.44 -16.46
CA GLY A 1046 -3.71 -30.16 -16.55
C GLY A 1046 -4.44 -30.14 -15.21
N ASP A 1047 -5.51 -29.35 -15.06
CA ASP A 1047 -6.11 -29.18 -13.73
C ASP A 1047 -6.83 -30.44 -13.22
N TYR A 1048 -6.35 -30.92 -12.07
CA TYR A 1048 -7.18 -31.31 -10.94
C TYR A 1048 -6.28 -31.27 -9.69
N SER A 1049 -5.71 -30.09 -9.36
CA SER A 1049 -5.07 -29.85 -8.05
C SER A 1049 -4.49 -28.42 -7.85
N LEU A 1050 -5.14 -27.33 -8.26
CA LEU A 1050 -4.67 -25.98 -7.88
C LEU A 1050 -4.78 -25.68 -6.37
N ALA A 1051 -5.74 -26.27 -5.66
CA ALA A 1051 -5.75 -26.37 -4.18
C ALA A 1051 -4.77 -27.42 -3.61
N GLY A 1052 -4.01 -28.10 -4.49
CA GLY A 1052 -3.03 -29.11 -4.15
C GLY A 1052 -1.59 -28.60 -4.06
N ILE A 1053 -1.35 -27.36 -4.46
CA ILE A 1053 -0.05 -26.77 -4.78
C ILE A 1053 0.02 -25.39 -4.09
N GLY A 1054 1.20 -24.98 -3.59
CA GLY A 1054 1.38 -23.68 -2.90
C GLY A 1054 1.57 -22.52 -3.88
N ASN A 1055 1.38 -21.27 -3.43
CA ASN A 1055 1.29 -20.08 -4.29
C ASN A 1055 2.47 -19.88 -5.25
N ALA A 1056 3.71 -20.03 -4.78
CA ALA A 1056 4.91 -19.96 -5.63
C ALA A 1056 4.94 -20.97 -6.80
N GLN A 1057 4.18 -22.07 -6.72
CA GLN A 1057 4.00 -23.04 -7.81
C GLN A 1057 2.67 -22.87 -8.59
N ARG A 1058 1.92 -21.79 -8.30
CA ARG A 1058 0.73 -21.33 -9.01
C ARG A 1058 1.08 -20.11 -9.87
N GLN A 1059 1.83 -19.14 -9.33
CA GLN A 1059 2.41 -18.03 -10.11
C GLN A 1059 3.28 -18.60 -11.25
N GLU A 1060 4.24 -19.49 -10.96
CA GLU A 1060 5.05 -20.32 -11.91
C GLU A 1060 4.21 -20.97 -13.06
N ILE A 1061 2.90 -21.11 -12.92
CA ILE A 1061 2.00 -21.75 -13.89
C ILE A 1061 1.18 -20.75 -14.72
N LEU A 1062 0.80 -19.59 -14.17
CA LEU A 1062 0.02 -18.55 -14.84
C LEU A 1062 0.92 -17.64 -15.68
N GLU A 1063 2.02 -17.21 -15.06
CA GLU A 1063 3.16 -16.48 -15.62
C GLU A 1063 3.74 -17.16 -16.89
N LEU A 1064 3.84 -18.50 -16.88
CA LEU A 1064 4.30 -19.26 -18.05
C LEU A 1064 3.26 -19.44 -19.17
N PHE A 1065 1.96 -19.24 -18.91
CA PHE A 1065 0.86 -19.50 -19.86
C PHE A 1065 -0.39 -18.63 -19.62
N PRO A 1066 -0.37 -17.30 -19.93
CA PRO A 1066 -1.47 -16.38 -19.62
C PRO A 1066 -2.83 -16.75 -20.27
N GLU A 1067 -2.83 -17.45 -21.42
CA GLU A 1067 -4.07 -17.83 -22.12
C GLU A 1067 -4.97 -18.83 -21.34
N LEU A 1068 -4.53 -19.30 -20.17
CA LEU A 1068 -5.29 -20.18 -19.29
C LEU A 1068 -6.33 -19.46 -18.43
N ALA A 1069 -6.28 -18.13 -18.32
CA ALA A 1069 -7.24 -17.32 -17.57
C ALA A 1069 -8.65 -17.30 -18.21
N GLU A 1070 -8.77 -17.48 -19.53
CA GLU A 1070 -10.05 -17.36 -20.22
C GLU A 1070 -11.05 -18.49 -19.88
N ALA A 1071 -12.32 -18.10 -19.73
CA ALA A 1071 -13.41 -19.00 -19.38
C ALA A 1071 -13.61 -20.20 -20.32
N ASP A 1072 -13.16 -20.16 -21.58
CA ASP A 1072 -13.23 -21.32 -22.50
C ASP A 1072 -11.97 -22.22 -22.47
N GLY A 1073 -10.85 -21.75 -21.90
CA GLY A 1073 -9.72 -22.60 -21.50
C GLY A 1073 -10.08 -23.48 -20.30
N ILE A 1074 -10.68 -22.86 -19.27
CA ILE A 1074 -11.15 -23.51 -18.03
C ILE A 1074 -12.06 -24.73 -18.30
N LYS A 1075 -12.88 -24.70 -19.36
CA LYS A 1075 -13.87 -25.76 -19.65
C LYS A 1075 -13.31 -27.03 -20.31
N ALA A 1076 -12.03 -27.08 -20.66
CA ALA A 1076 -11.51 -28.08 -21.59
C ALA A 1076 -10.75 -29.27 -20.95
N TYR A 1077 -10.27 -29.16 -19.71
CA TYR A 1077 -9.27 -30.07 -19.15
C TYR A 1077 -9.65 -30.70 -17.81
N ALA A 1078 -9.11 -31.90 -17.57
CA ALA A 1078 -9.22 -32.65 -16.32
C ALA A 1078 -7.99 -33.56 -16.20
N SER A 1079 -7.17 -33.42 -15.17
CA SER A 1079 -6.06 -34.35 -14.93
C SER A 1079 -6.59 -35.77 -14.72
N ALA A 1080 -5.90 -36.74 -15.33
CA ALA A 1080 -6.35 -38.13 -15.37
C ALA A 1080 -6.03 -38.92 -14.08
N ARG A 1081 -5.21 -38.39 -13.16
CA ARG A 1081 -4.60 -39.14 -12.03
C ARG A 1081 -4.21 -38.24 -10.86
N ARG A 1082 -4.26 -38.79 -9.64
CA ARG A 1082 -3.74 -38.10 -8.44
C ARG A 1082 -2.21 -37.96 -8.47
N SER A 1083 -1.75 -36.73 -8.26
CA SER A 1083 -0.37 -36.41 -7.90
C SER A 1083 -0.25 -36.30 -6.37
N LEU A 1084 0.91 -36.64 -5.81
CA LEU A 1084 1.15 -36.60 -4.35
C LEU A 1084 1.96 -35.38 -3.90
N LYS A 1085 1.49 -34.70 -2.84
CA LYS A 1085 2.25 -33.67 -2.11
C LYS A 1085 3.47 -34.27 -1.40
N LYS A 1086 4.41 -33.42 -0.97
CA LYS A 1086 5.66 -33.78 -0.24
C LYS A 1086 5.41 -34.71 0.96
N HIS A 1087 4.40 -34.42 1.78
CA HIS A 1087 4.05 -35.22 2.96
C HIS A 1087 3.37 -36.55 2.61
N GLU A 1088 2.57 -36.61 1.54
CA GLU A 1088 1.95 -37.86 1.06
C GLU A 1088 3.02 -38.82 0.53
N ALA A 1089 3.92 -38.32 -0.32
CA ALA A 1089 5.01 -39.09 -0.90
C ALA A 1089 5.90 -39.77 0.16
N ALA A 1090 6.03 -39.19 1.36
CA ALA A 1090 6.75 -39.79 2.48
C ALA A 1090 6.16 -41.13 2.95
N LEU A 1091 4.88 -41.43 2.69
CA LEU A 1091 4.27 -42.74 2.95
C LEU A 1091 4.78 -43.82 1.98
N LEU A 1092 5.35 -43.43 0.85
CA LEU A 1092 5.98 -44.36 -0.11
C LEU A 1092 7.44 -44.65 0.26
N THR A 1093 8.15 -43.70 0.88
CA THR A 1093 9.57 -43.86 1.29
C THR A 1093 9.72 -44.56 2.65
N ARG A 1094 8.82 -44.33 3.62
CA ARG A 1094 8.83 -44.93 4.98
C ARG A 1094 8.54 -46.45 5.03
#